data_AF-A0A1W9W9P9-F1
#
_entry.id   AF-A0A1W9W9P9-F1
#
_cell.length_a   1.000
_cell.length_b   1.000
_cell.length_c   1.000
_cell.angle_alpha   90.00
_cell.angle_beta   90.00
_cell.angle_gamma   90.00
#
_symmetry.space_group_name_H-M   'P 1'
#
loop_
_entity.id
_entity.type
_entity.pdbx_description
1 polymer ?
#
loop_
_entity_poly.entity_id
_entity_poly.type
_entity_poly.pdbx_seq_one_letter_code
_entity_poly.pdbx_strand_id
1 'polypeptide(L)'
;MVIIFIFPFMALAETPTTITIDGNTSDFEADENVSGTSGSSWYFTWDNTNFYFATYGNPDVASNDSNKWVQLYIDTDPQEDPLSGNGTSTGVMYNTQQPDLPFYADFHIRWKADNNYTNMLDWNGVDSWTNDNLDDNNFGISGSQSGYYVELKIPRASLGNPSAVYVAGAMINEQSGGEWTFFMTPTDSNSNGNDADIASYFGFILDDNINPNSTANLNCYPVVTVTSNADSGNGSLRQAVDDACDGGMIVFDSSLADDTISLSSEIAINQTMTITNGNAPYLIISGSGADRVFNIQASAVVTISSVNISDGSVTNGGGIYNAGTLTLNNVTLSDNVVSTNGGGIYNLGTLILNNSTISGNKATSGTGGGIYNAGTLYLNSSTLSHNIANSIGGLKNTGSLHYKNTIIANSTNGDCDNSGTISTNTNNLVEDSTCSAGASGDPNLASLQKNGGSTFSHALLPGSSVIDVGDNATCSNSPINNLDQRGFTRAKGSACDIGATEYQTPPCFATLSNETEYTSVDAYAVQKAVYDATPGSIVKVAGYCAGVVNGQTLELDRSITVRGGYTITNWLTSYPITQPTTLDAEKQQAQVIFVANADGATVENLNLTGGLTYDNGIFYRGPGMYIDNSNITISNCVVFSNAAMHHSIDGGAMYVSNNSTVFLFNTDFLNNSAGENGGAISGEGDVTIQGGSFMANSSSQSFYRRNLRRLL
;
A
#
# COMPACT_ATOMS: atom_id res chain seq x y z
N MET A 1 -10.58 12.35 -34.86
CA MET A 1 -9.11 12.57 -34.87
C MET A 1 -8.85 13.88 -34.14
N VAL A 2 -8.75 13.78 -32.81
CA VAL A 2 -8.39 14.89 -31.93
C VAL A 2 -7.11 14.39 -31.27
N ILE A 3 -5.98 15.00 -31.65
CA ILE A 3 -4.68 14.73 -31.06
C ILE A 3 -4.65 15.51 -29.76
N ILE A 4 -4.88 14.81 -28.65
CA ILE A 4 -4.65 15.36 -27.31
C ILE A 4 -3.16 15.16 -27.04
N PHE A 5 -2.39 16.25 -27.07
CA PHE A 5 -1.06 16.28 -26.48
C PHE A 5 -1.22 16.20 -24.97
N ILE A 6 -1.06 15.00 -24.41
CA ILE A 6 -0.83 14.82 -22.99
C ILE A 6 0.66 15.12 -22.80
N PHE A 7 0.99 16.28 -22.24
CA PHE A 7 2.33 16.48 -21.66
C PHE A 7 2.36 15.68 -20.35
N PRO A 8 3.23 14.67 -20.21
CA PRO A 8 3.48 14.13 -18.89
C PRO A 8 4.15 15.24 -18.07
N PHE A 9 3.57 15.61 -16.94
CA PHE A 9 4.34 16.25 -15.86
C PHE A 9 5.33 15.19 -15.37
N MET A 10 6.49 15.17 -16.01
CA MET A 10 7.63 14.37 -15.61
C MET A 10 8.24 15.09 -14.40
N ALA A 11 7.83 14.70 -13.19
CA ALA A 11 8.64 14.96 -12.02
C ALA A 11 9.86 14.01 -12.12
N LEU A 12 10.86 14.43 -12.90
CA LEU A 12 12.18 13.80 -12.89
C LEU A 12 12.90 14.33 -11.65
N ALA A 13 12.73 13.64 -10.53
CA ALA A 13 13.70 13.72 -9.45
C ALA A 13 14.99 13.08 -10.00
N GLU A 14 16.06 13.85 -10.14
CA GLU A 14 17.39 13.25 -10.28
C GLU A 14 17.68 12.41 -9.02
N THR A 15 18.49 11.37 -9.18
CA THR A 15 19.01 10.56 -8.08
C THR A 15 19.65 11.48 -7.04
N PRO A 16 19.26 11.42 -5.75
CA PRO A 16 19.90 12.20 -4.70
C PRO A 16 21.41 11.93 -4.69
N THR A 17 22.22 12.91 -5.05
CA THR A 17 23.67 12.85 -4.92
C THR A 17 24.06 13.10 -3.46
N THR A 18 24.66 12.11 -2.81
CA THR A 18 25.25 12.26 -1.48
C THR A 18 26.69 12.74 -1.63
N ILE A 19 27.02 13.86 -1.00
CA ILE A 19 28.40 14.36 -0.86
C ILE A 19 28.87 13.96 0.53
N THR A 20 29.97 13.21 0.58
CA THR A 20 30.68 12.91 1.83
C THR A 20 31.42 14.15 2.24
N ILE A 21 31.18 14.68 3.43
CA ILE A 21 31.92 15.84 3.87
C ILE A 21 33.10 15.42 4.74
N ASP A 22 34.31 15.58 4.23
CA ASP A 22 35.52 15.55 5.04
C ASP A 22 36.17 16.94 5.12
N GLY A 23 36.70 17.25 6.30
CA GLY A 23 37.80 18.20 6.38
C GLY A 23 37.59 19.56 7.02
N ASN A 24 38.74 20.15 7.31
CA ASN A 24 38.91 21.49 7.87
C ASN A 24 38.73 22.57 6.77
N THR A 25 39.00 23.84 7.10
CA THR A 25 38.91 25.05 6.26
C THR A 25 39.69 25.05 4.93
N SER A 26 40.16 23.91 4.40
CA SER A 26 40.93 23.81 3.15
C SER A 26 40.74 22.49 2.40
N ASP A 27 39.59 21.84 2.57
CA ASP A 27 39.24 20.59 1.87
C ASP A 27 38.45 20.88 0.57
N PHE A 28 38.84 20.25 -0.53
CA PHE A 28 38.19 20.31 -1.85
C PHE A 28 38.48 18.98 -2.58
N GLU A 29 38.19 17.85 -1.95
CA GLU A 29 38.43 16.55 -2.56
C GLU A 29 37.42 16.25 -3.70
N ALA A 30 37.78 15.32 -4.60
CA ALA A 30 37.08 15.12 -5.88
C ALA A 30 35.67 14.50 -5.75
N ASP A 31 35.38 13.87 -4.63
CA ASP A 31 34.11 13.23 -4.27
C ASP A 31 33.10 14.20 -3.63
N GLU A 32 33.52 15.42 -3.29
CA GLU A 32 32.66 16.51 -2.81
C GLU A 32 32.12 17.40 -3.95
N ASN A 33 32.50 17.09 -5.19
CA ASN A 33 32.21 17.91 -6.36
C ASN A 33 30.97 17.41 -7.12
N VAL A 34 30.04 18.32 -7.38
CA VAL A 34 28.93 18.13 -8.32
C VAL A 34 29.23 18.85 -9.62
N SER A 35 29.27 18.08 -10.71
CA SER A 35 29.46 18.62 -12.06
C SER A 35 28.25 19.45 -12.49
N GLY A 36 28.51 20.64 -13.01
CA GLY A 36 27.50 21.53 -13.53
C GLY A 36 27.48 21.72 -15.03
N THR A 37 26.58 22.57 -15.53
CA THR A 37 26.59 22.95 -16.94
C THR A 37 27.78 23.86 -17.24
N SER A 38 28.15 23.95 -18.51
CA SER A 38 29.17 24.90 -19.00
C SER A 38 30.56 24.76 -18.36
N GLY A 39 30.88 23.60 -17.74
CA GLY A 39 32.16 23.34 -17.09
C GLY A 39 32.27 23.86 -15.66
N SER A 40 31.16 24.29 -15.06
CA SER A 40 31.08 24.66 -13.64
C SER A 40 31.10 23.42 -12.73
N SER A 41 31.51 23.63 -11.49
CA SER A 41 31.56 22.62 -10.43
C SER A 41 31.01 23.24 -9.16
N TRP A 42 30.24 22.47 -8.39
CA TRP A 42 29.57 22.92 -7.18
C TRP A 42 29.95 22.02 -6.01
N TYR A 43 29.91 22.58 -4.81
CA TYR A 43 30.46 21.97 -3.61
C TYR A 43 29.64 22.33 -2.38
N PHE A 44 29.49 21.36 -1.48
CA PHE A 44 28.82 21.52 -0.20
C PHE A 44 29.65 20.83 0.89
N THR A 45 30.01 21.56 1.96
CA THR A 45 30.78 21.02 3.10
C THR A 45 30.31 21.62 4.43
N TRP A 46 30.95 21.23 5.53
CA TRP A 46 30.79 21.80 6.85
C TRP A 46 32.02 21.57 7.72
N ASP A 47 32.19 22.43 8.72
CA ASP A 47 33.10 22.20 9.85
C ASP A 47 32.31 22.22 11.17
N ASN A 48 33.01 22.21 12.30
CA ASN A 48 32.38 22.26 13.63
C ASN A 48 31.58 23.55 13.89
N THR A 49 31.72 24.57 13.04
CA THR A 49 31.18 25.91 13.24
C THR A 49 30.27 26.35 12.09
N ASN A 50 30.50 25.92 10.85
CA ASN A 50 29.83 26.45 9.66
C ASN A 50 29.55 25.37 8.63
N PHE A 51 28.43 25.51 7.93
CA PHE A 51 28.14 24.90 6.65
C PHE A 51 28.67 25.80 5.52
N TYR A 52 29.18 25.22 4.45
CA TYR A 52 29.70 25.95 3.30
C TYR A 52 29.08 25.44 2.01
N PHE A 53 28.91 26.36 1.08
CA PHE A 53 28.45 26.12 -0.28
C PHE A 53 29.37 26.87 -1.23
N ALA A 54 29.92 26.22 -2.24
CA ALA A 54 30.75 26.90 -3.23
C ALA A 54 30.41 26.48 -4.66
N THR A 55 30.76 27.36 -5.58
CA THR A 55 30.85 27.08 -7.02
C THR A 55 32.22 27.48 -7.52
N TYR A 56 32.81 26.71 -8.42
CA TYR A 56 34.07 27.02 -9.07
C TYR A 56 34.08 26.62 -10.54
N GLY A 57 34.98 27.22 -11.32
CA GLY A 57 35.05 27.00 -12.77
C GLY A 57 33.87 27.59 -13.54
N ASN A 58 33.01 28.37 -12.88
CA ASN A 58 31.85 28.98 -13.50
C ASN A 58 32.23 30.32 -14.18
N PRO A 59 32.17 30.43 -15.53
CA PRO A 59 32.54 31.64 -16.25
C PRO A 59 31.64 32.84 -15.95
N ASP A 60 30.39 32.61 -15.58
CA ASP A 60 29.44 33.65 -15.21
C ASP A 60 29.74 34.25 -13.84
N VAL A 61 30.28 33.46 -12.92
CA VAL A 61 30.79 33.97 -11.64
C VAL A 61 31.97 34.92 -11.88
N ALA A 62 32.85 34.60 -12.83
CA ALA A 62 34.00 35.44 -13.19
C ALA A 62 33.65 36.63 -14.11
N SER A 63 32.40 36.74 -14.56
CA SER A 63 32.01 37.69 -15.61
C SER A 63 32.02 39.15 -15.16
N ASN A 64 31.95 39.43 -13.84
CA ASN A 64 31.63 40.75 -13.29
C ASN A 64 30.30 41.33 -13.81
N ASP A 65 29.39 40.48 -14.30
CA ASP A 65 28.09 40.94 -14.76
C ASP A 65 27.20 41.26 -13.56
N SER A 66 26.83 42.53 -13.43
CA SER A 66 25.93 43.01 -12.38
C SER A 66 24.49 42.52 -12.54
N ASN A 67 24.22 41.59 -13.46
CA ASN A 67 22.94 40.93 -13.58
C ASN A 67 23.03 39.47 -13.12
N LYS A 68 24.23 38.88 -12.99
CA LYS A 68 24.36 37.47 -12.60
C LYS A 68 24.24 37.30 -11.07
N TRP A 69 23.47 36.31 -10.63
CA TRP A 69 23.22 35.98 -9.24
C TRP A 69 23.43 34.49 -8.98
N VAL A 70 24.08 34.15 -7.87
CA VAL A 70 24.02 32.81 -7.25
C VAL A 70 22.83 32.80 -6.30
N GLN A 71 22.01 31.76 -6.31
CA GLN A 71 20.88 31.58 -5.42
C GLN A 71 20.93 30.22 -4.72
N LEU A 72 20.49 30.19 -3.47
CA LEU A 72 20.54 29.02 -2.59
C LEU A 72 19.25 28.92 -1.76
N TYR A 73 18.66 27.74 -1.74
CA TYR A 73 17.50 27.36 -0.94
C TYR A 73 17.86 26.19 -0.03
N ILE A 74 17.51 26.27 1.24
CA ILE A 74 17.89 25.26 2.26
C ILE A 74 16.68 24.91 3.11
N ASP A 75 16.33 23.64 3.21
CA ASP A 75 15.37 23.06 4.17
C ASP A 75 16.14 22.32 5.25
N THR A 76 15.92 22.69 6.50
CA THR A 76 16.57 22.15 7.69
C THR A 76 15.68 21.20 8.48
N ASP A 77 14.44 20.97 8.07
CA ASP A 77 13.57 19.98 8.71
C ASP A 77 12.90 19.01 7.73
N PRO A 78 13.68 18.40 6.81
CA PRO A 78 13.13 17.60 5.74
C PRO A 78 12.31 16.42 6.28
N GLN A 79 11.11 16.27 5.74
CA GLN A 79 10.18 15.19 6.07
C GLN A 79 10.25 14.05 5.03
N GLU A 80 9.64 12.91 5.36
CA GLU A 80 9.53 11.75 4.44
C GLU A 80 8.84 12.13 3.12
N ASP A 81 7.82 12.98 3.18
CA ASP A 81 7.32 13.73 2.03
C ASP A 81 7.98 15.11 1.98
N PRO A 82 8.86 15.40 0.99
CA PRO A 82 9.58 16.67 0.90
C PRO A 82 8.64 17.89 0.73
N LEU A 83 7.39 17.67 0.29
CA LEU A 83 6.36 18.70 0.21
C LEU A 83 5.52 18.83 1.49
N SER A 84 6.02 18.34 2.62
CA SER A 84 5.35 18.41 3.93
C SER A 84 6.19 19.04 5.05
N GLY A 85 7.41 19.50 4.76
CA GLY A 85 8.26 20.29 5.67
C GLY A 85 7.66 21.64 6.12
N ASN A 86 8.30 22.33 7.07
CA ASN A 86 7.75 23.56 7.64
C ASN A 86 8.20 24.85 6.94
N GLY A 87 9.04 24.76 5.92
CA GLY A 87 9.46 25.89 5.09
C GLY A 87 8.43 26.32 4.02
N THR A 88 8.87 27.11 3.05
CA THR A 88 8.06 27.50 1.88
C THR A 88 8.74 27.08 0.58
N SER A 89 7.94 26.66 -0.41
CA SER A 89 8.44 26.21 -1.71
C SER A 89 8.59 27.39 -2.67
N THR A 90 8.29 28.59 -2.19
CA THR A 90 8.23 29.80 -3.00
C THR A 90 9.45 30.67 -2.70
N GLY A 91 10.47 30.57 -3.55
CA GLY A 91 11.32 31.73 -3.78
C GLY A 91 10.53 32.82 -4.49
N VAL A 92 10.98 34.06 -4.50
CA VAL A 92 10.38 35.06 -5.41
C VAL A 92 11.48 35.69 -6.22
N MET A 93 11.42 35.57 -7.54
CA MET A 93 12.40 36.18 -8.42
C MET A 93 12.04 37.63 -8.72
N TYR A 94 13.04 38.51 -8.79
CA TYR A 94 12.84 39.83 -9.39
C TYR A 94 12.74 39.66 -10.91
N ASN A 95 11.57 40.01 -11.48
CA ASN A 95 11.10 39.78 -12.87
C ASN A 95 10.07 38.63 -13.12
N THR A 96 9.33 38.23 -12.06
CA THR A 96 8.00 37.55 -12.07
C THR A 96 7.95 36.03 -12.27
N GLN A 97 8.96 35.28 -11.81
CA GLN A 97 8.87 33.82 -11.76
C GLN A 97 9.06 33.31 -10.34
N GLN A 98 8.06 32.62 -9.82
CA GLN A 98 8.16 31.89 -8.57
C GLN A 98 8.85 30.56 -8.92
N PRO A 99 10.00 30.22 -8.31
CA PRO A 99 10.59 28.92 -8.53
C PRO A 99 9.71 27.87 -7.87
N ASP A 100 9.48 26.77 -8.58
CA ASP A 100 8.88 25.57 -8.00
C ASP A 100 10.00 24.77 -7.33
N LEU A 101 10.10 24.86 -6.00
CA LEU A 101 11.06 24.08 -5.24
C LEU A 101 10.52 22.66 -5.00
N PRO A 102 11.40 21.63 -5.02
CA PRO A 102 11.00 20.25 -4.72
C PRO A 102 10.80 19.98 -3.22
N PHE A 103 11.05 20.98 -2.38
CA PHE A 103 10.90 20.93 -0.92
C PHE A 103 10.47 22.30 -0.37
N TYR A 104 10.06 22.30 0.89
CA TYR A 104 9.72 23.50 1.65
C TYR A 104 10.97 24.10 2.33
N ALA A 105 11.57 25.14 1.73
CA ALA A 105 12.83 25.72 2.21
C ALA A 105 12.63 26.67 3.41
N ASP A 106 13.52 26.55 4.40
CA ASP A 106 13.63 27.42 5.57
C ASP A 106 14.49 28.66 5.29
N PHE A 107 15.54 28.52 4.47
CA PHE A 107 16.46 29.61 4.11
C PHE A 107 16.44 29.88 2.61
N HIS A 108 16.34 31.15 2.25
CA HIS A 108 16.44 31.62 0.88
C HIS A 108 17.52 32.71 0.80
N ILE A 109 18.58 32.46 0.05
CA ILE A 109 19.75 33.33 -0.02
C ILE A 109 20.05 33.60 -1.48
N ARG A 110 20.41 34.84 -1.83
CA ARG A 110 21.03 35.14 -3.12
C ARG A 110 22.20 36.08 -2.98
N TRP A 111 23.12 35.98 -3.93
CA TRP A 111 24.35 36.76 -3.96
C TRP A 111 24.67 37.19 -5.38
N LYS A 112 25.19 38.41 -5.52
CA LYS A 112 25.46 39.05 -6.82
C LYS A 112 26.88 38.79 -7.29
N ALA A 113 27.06 38.34 -8.54
CA ALA A 113 28.36 38.03 -9.14
C ALA A 113 29.14 39.27 -9.63
N ASP A 114 29.24 40.30 -8.78
CA ASP A 114 29.85 41.60 -9.09
C ASP A 114 31.22 41.81 -8.43
N ASN A 115 31.86 40.76 -7.90
CA ASN A 115 33.10 40.83 -7.11
C ASN A 115 32.98 41.71 -5.86
N ASN A 116 31.76 41.89 -5.33
CA ASN A 116 31.51 42.70 -4.14
C ASN A 116 30.45 42.06 -3.21
N TYR A 117 30.81 41.70 -1.97
CA TYR A 117 29.89 41.08 -1.00
C TYR A 117 28.80 42.01 -0.46
N THR A 118 28.72 43.25 -0.92
CA THR A 118 27.75 44.23 -0.42
C THR A 118 26.31 43.95 -0.83
N ASN A 119 26.09 42.94 -1.69
CA ASN A 119 24.80 42.64 -2.34
C ASN A 119 24.34 41.19 -2.08
N MET A 120 24.60 40.65 -0.88
CA MET A 120 23.98 39.39 -0.44
C MET A 120 22.61 39.68 0.18
N LEU A 121 21.56 39.01 -0.27
CA LEU A 121 20.18 39.30 0.13
C LEU A 121 19.49 38.03 0.65
N ASP A 122 18.61 38.21 1.64
CA ASP A 122 17.65 37.21 2.11
C ASP A 122 16.23 37.52 1.64
N TRP A 123 15.37 36.50 1.71
CA TRP A 123 13.95 36.65 1.44
C TRP A 123 13.20 37.06 2.72
N ASN A 124 12.44 38.15 2.66
CA ASN A 124 11.67 38.65 3.81
C ASN A 124 10.44 37.79 4.20
N GLY A 125 10.20 36.68 3.50
CA GLY A 125 9.06 35.78 3.71
C GLY A 125 7.75 36.23 3.08
N VAL A 126 7.69 37.40 2.42
CA VAL A 126 6.43 37.99 1.94
C VAL A 126 6.50 38.44 0.48
N ASP A 127 7.38 39.38 0.13
CA ASP A 127 7.33 40.06 -1.17
C ASP A 127 8.64 40.71 -1.66
N SER A 128 9.74 40.69 -0.90
CA SER A 128 11.00 41.30 -1.35
C SER A 128 12.27 40.62 -0.86
N TRP A 129 13.30 40.66 -1.71
CA TRP A 129 14.68 40.42 -1.30
C TRP A 129 15.22 41.67 -0.62
N THR A 130 15.70 41.50 0.61
CA THR A 130 16.16 42.61 1.44
C THR A 130 17.68 42.60 1.56
N ASN A 131 18.28 43.79 1.53
CA ASN A 131 19.69 43.98 1.94
C ASN A 131 19.72 44.23 3.44
N ASP A 132 19.06 43.36 4.20
CA ASP A 132 19.32 43.31 5.62
C ASP A 132 20.68 42.65 5.72
N ASN A 133 21.72 43.44 5.98
CA ASN A 133 23.05 42.95 6.30
C ASN A 133 22.88 41.64 7.08
N LEU A 134 23.27 40.51 6.50
CA LEU A 134 23.02 39.19 7.10
C LEU A 134 23.77 38.97 8.43
N ASP A 135 24.57 39.98 8.83
CA ASP A 135 25.13 40.22 10.15
C ASP A 135 24.10 40.73 11.19
N ASP A 136 23.10 41.54 10.80
CA ASP A 136 22.12 42.19 11.67
C ASP A 136 20.84 41.36 11.89
N ASN A 137 20.49 40.46 10.95
CA ASN A 137 19.39 39.49 11.10
C ASN A 137 19.79 38.20 11.85
N ASN A 138 20.93 38.20 12.53
CA ASN A 138 21.33 37.17 13.50
C ASN A 138 21.68 35.78 12.90
N PHE A 139 21.81 35.66 11.57
CA PHE A 139 22.16 34.40 10.90
C PHE A 139 23.68 34.24 10.63
N GLY A 140 24.45 35.33 10.55
CA GLY A 140 25.92 35.31 10.49
C GLY A 140 26.51 34.71 9.21
N ILE A 141 25.75 34.73 8.12
CA ILE A 141 26.17 34.22 6.81
C ILE A 141 27.23 35.15 6.21
N SER A 142 28.31 34.59 5.70
CA SER A 142 29.39 35.34 5.03
C SER A 142 29.75 34.67 3.70
N GLY A 143 30.50 35.33 2.83
CA GLY A 143 30.92 34.73 1.57
C GLY A 143 32.27 35.23 1.09
N SER A 144 32.86 34.47 0.16
CA SER A 144 34.08 34.79 -0.57
C SER A 144 33.90 34.52 -2.09
N GLN A 145 34.76 35.09 -2.93
CA GLN A 145 34.72 35.14 -4.38
C GLN A 145 36.15 35.45 -4.82
N SER A 146 36.65 34.66 -5.76
CA SER A 146 37.94 34.89 -6.40
C SER A 146 37.91 34.32 -7.81
N GLY A 147 37.85 35.19 -8.83
CA GLY A 147 37.78 34.76 -10.22
C GLY A 147 36.53 33.92 -10.49
N TYR A 148 36.72 32.65 -10.86
CA TYR A 148 35.66 31.68 -11.20
C TYR A 148 35.04 30.99 -9.97
N TYR A 149 35.42 31.40 -8.76
CA TYR A 149 35.04 30.74 -7.51
C TYR A 149 34.21 31.67 -6.63
N VAL A 150 33.15 31.15 -6.02
CA VAL A 150 32.33 31.78 -4.96
C VAL A 150 32.08 30.76 -3.87
N GLU A 151 32.13 31.20 -2.62
CA GLU A 151 31.77 30.41 -1.46
C GLU A 151 30.87 31.20 -0.52
N LEU A 152 29.81 30.57 -0.04
CA LEU A 152 28.96 31.04 1.05
C LEU A 152 29.24 30.17 2.28
N LYS A 153 29.26 30.81 3.44
CA LYS A 153 29.56 30.24 4.74
C LYS A 153 28.43 30.59 5.69
N ILE A 154 27.73 29.57 6.19
CA ILE A 154 26.55 29.68 7.06
C ILE A 154 26.89 29.08 8.43
N PRO A 155 26.79 29.81 9.54
CA PRO A 155 27.01 29.24 10.87
C PRO A 155 26.04 28.09 11.15
N ARG A 156 26.55 26.96 11.65
CA ARG A 156 25.72 25.77 11.95
C ARG A 156 24.66 26.05 13.01
N ALA A 157 24.99 26.89 13.99
CA ALA A 157 24.05 27.32 15.02
C ALA A 157 22.81 28.00 14.43
N SER A 158 22.96 28.63 13.26
CA SER A 158 21.86 29.29 12.55
C SER A 158 20.91 28.32 11.85
N LEU A 159 21.33 27.07 11.61
CA LEU A 159 20.54 26.02 10.96
C LEU A 159 19.68 25.19 11.94
N GLY A 160 19.76 25.44 13.25
CA GLY A 160 18.87 24.77 14.22
C GLY A 160 19.24 23.33 14.62
N ASN A 161 20.46 22.86 14.32
CA ASN A 161 20.93 21.47 14.49
C ASN A 161 20.05 20.43 13.78
N PRO A 162 19.94 20.50 12.45
CA PRO A 162 19.06 19.62 11.71
C PRO A 162 19.67 18.22 11.58
N SER A 163 18.85 17.17 11.60
CA SER A 163 19.32 15.78 11.38
C SER A 163 19.57 15.47 9.90
N ALA A 164 19.00 16.28 9.01
CA ALA A 164 19.23 16.24 7.57
C ALA A 164 18.89 17.62 6.99
N VAL A 165 19.40 17.92 5.81
CA VAL A 165 19.16 19.19 5.12
C VAL A 165 18.99 18.94 3.63
N TYR A 166 18.00 19.59 3.01
CA TYR A 166 17.83 19.63 1.57
C TYR A 166 18.26 20.97 1.02
N VAL A 167 18.97 20.98 -0.10
CA VAL A 167 19.52 22.20 -0.71
C VAL A 167 19.22 22.24 -2.20
N ALA A 168 18.85 23.41 -2.70
CA ALA A 168 18.78 23.69 -4.12
C ALA A 168 19.59 24.95 -4.44
N GLY A 169 20.48 24.85 -5.43
CA GLY A 169 21.36 25.93 -5.88
C GLY A 169 21.15 26.28 -7.35
N ALA A 170 21.27 27.56 -7.71
CA ALA A 170 21.14 28.02 -9.10
C ALA A 170 22.00 29.25 -9.41
N MET A 171 22.34 29.41 -10.70
CA MET A 171 22.85 30.67 -11.29
C MET A 171 21.78 31.32 -12.15
N ILE A 172 21.60 32.62 -12.01
CA ILE A 172 20.51 33.40 -12.62
C ILE A 172 21.08 34.67 -13.26
N ASN A 173 20.46 35.17 -14.34
CA ASN A 173 20.87 36.40 -15.01
C ASN A 173 19.76 37.49 -15.02
N GLU A 174 19.70 38.39 -14.06
CA GLU A 174 18.69 39.44 -13.96
C GLU A 174 18.58 40.37 -15.21
N GLN A 175 17.69 40.06 -16.17
CA GLN A 175 17.35 40.94 -17.31
C GLN A 175 15.98 41.61 -17.15
N SER A 176 15.82 42.80 -17.74
CA SER A 176 14.54 43.52 -17.74
C SER A 176 13.52 42.85 -18.68
N GLY A 177 12.44 42.32 -18.11
CA GLY A 177 11.25 41.91 -18.88
C GLY A 177 11.23 40.48 -19.44
N GLY A 178 12.11 39.59 -18.97
CA GLY A 178 11.90 38.16 -19.17
C GLY A 178 13.17 37.33 -19.08
N GLU A 179 13.36 36.69 -17.93
CA GLU A 179 14.11 35.44 -17.85
C GLU A 179 13.23 34.38 -17.24
N TRP A 180 13.29 33.16 -17.79
CA TRP A 180 12.65 32.01 -17.17
C TRP A 180 13.64 31.25 -16.31
N THR A 181 13.42 31.22 -15.00
CA THR A 181 14.10 30.25 -14.13
C THR A 181 13.30 28.97 -14.13
N PHE A 182 13.76 28.01 -14.92
CA PHE A 182 13.30 26.64 -14.78
C PHE A 182 14.13 26.02 -13.66
N PHE A 183 13.53 25.84 -12.48
CA PHE A 183 13.96 24.75 -11.64
C PHE A 183 13.57 23.47 -12.38
N MET A 184 14.51 22.53 -12.52
CA MET A 184 14.30 21.19 -13.11
C MET A 184 14.14 21.11 -14.64
N THR A 185 15.25 21.07 -15.39
CA THR A 185 15.31 20.25 -16.62
C THR A 185 16.63 19.47 -16.65
N PRO A 186 16.62 18.15 -16.37
CA PRO A 186 17.73 17.28 -16.71
C PRO A 186 17.84 17.25 -18.24
N THR A 187 19.02 17.59 -18.76
CA THR A 187 19.43 17.38 -20.16
C THR A 187 18.70 18.17 -21.27
N ASP A 188 19.50 19.00 -21.97
CA ASP A 188 19.51 19.21 -23.43
C ASP A 188 18.37 19.93 -24.15
N SER A 189 17.34 20.49 -23.49
CA SER A 189 16.21 21.08 -24.22
C SER A 189 16.00 22.58 -24.06
N ASN A 190 17.01 23.44 -24.19
CA ASN A 190 16.78 24.90 -24.33
C ASN A 190 17.66 25.53 -25.42
N SER A 191 17.11 25.61 -26.64
CA SER A 191 17.72 26.27 -27.79
C SER A 191 17.33 27.76 -27.92
N ASN A 192 17.31 28.55 -26.84
CA ASN A 192 17.12 30.00 -26.89
C ASN A 192 17.59 30.70 -25.59
N GLY A 193 18.87 31.06 -25.51
CA GLY A 193 19.35 32.34 -24.95
C GLY A 193 19.13 32.71 -23.47
N ASN A 194 18.57 31.85 -22.62
CA ASN A 194 18.37 32.12 -21.19
C ASN A 194 19.18 31.12 -20.38
N ASP A 195 20.17 31.62 -19.65
CA ASP A 195 21.34 30.91 -19.16
C ASP A 195 21.19 30.58 -17.68
N ALA A 196 20.41 29.54 -17.38
CA ALA A 196 20.38 28.93 -16.04
C ALA A 196 21.46 27.84 -16.01
N ASP A 197 22.62 28.18 -15.45
CA ASP A 197 23.80 27.32 -15.45
C ASP A 197 23.76 26.18 -14.39
N ILE A 198 22.57 25.92 -13.83
CA ILE A 198 22.10 24.69 -13.11
C ILE A 198 20.81 25.00 -12.34
N ALA A 199 19.93 24.00 -12.21
CA ALA A 199 19.03 23.82 -11.08
C ALA A 199 19.10 22.36 -10.60
N SER A 200 19.83 22.11 -9.50
CA SER A 200 19.99 20.78 -8.90
C SER A 200 19.57 20.82 -7.42
N TYR A 201 18.99 19.72 -6.94
CA TYR A 201 18.61 19.54 -5.54
C TYR A 201 19.43 18.40 -4.92
N PHE A 202 19.82 18.58 -3.67
CA PHE A 202 20.64 17.66 -2.89
C PHE A 202 19.98 17.42 -1.53
N GLY A 203 20.11 16.21 -1.00
CA GLY A 203 19.73 15.92 0.38
C GLY A 203 20.85 15.21 1.12
N PHE A 204 21.13 15.67 2.34
CA PHE A 204 22.23 15.15 3.15
C PHE A 204 21.81 14.96 4.61
N ILE A 205 22.29 13.88 5.24
CA ILE A 205 22.07 13.59 6.66
C ILE A 205 23.23 14.15 7.46
N LEU A 206 22.92 14.78 8.60
CA LEU A 206 23.88 15.41 9.47
C LEU A 206 24.02 14.59 10.76
N ASP A 207 25.14 13.88 10.93
CA ASP A 207 25.48 13.22 12.19
C ASP A 207 26.36 14.15 13.04
N ASP A 208 25.87 14.51 14.23
CA ASP A 208 26.59 15.34 15.21
C ASP A 208 27.85 14.68 15.79
N ASN A 209 28.10 13.39 15.50
CA ASN A 209 29.20 12.61 16.09
C ASN A 209 30.38 12.32 15.14
N ILE A 210 30.37 12.82 13.90
CA ILE A 210 31.52 12.62 12.99
C ILE A 210 32.61 13.64 13.33
N ASN A 211 33.75 13.17 13.85
CA ASN A 211 34.93 14.01 14.02
C ASN A 211 35.44 14.50 12.65
N PRO A 212 35.80 15.80 12.50
CA PRO A 212 36.51 16.28 11.32
C PRO A 212 37.80 15.47 11.11
N ASN A 213 38.08 15.02 9.88
CA ASN A 213 39.19 14.12 9.50
C ASN A 213 39.08 12.68 10.05
N SER A 214 37.86 12.17 10.24
CA SER A 214 37.64 10.75 10.46
C SER A 214 37.92 9.98 9.17
N THR A 215 38.93 9.10 9.17
CA THR A 215 39.17 8.12 8.09
C THR A 215 38.07 7.05 7.99
N ALA A 216 36.89 7.27 8.59
CA ALA A 216 35.72 6.41 8.44
C ALA A 216 35.02 6.70 7.11
N ASN A 217 35.78 6.52 6.02
CA ASN A 217 35.24 6.26 4.70
C ASN A 217 34.46 4.95 4.79
N LEU A 218 33.13 5.02 4.90
CA LEU A 218 32.30 3.98 4.33
C LEU A 218 31.70 4.57 3.06
N ASN A 219 32.07 3.99 1.92
CA ASN A 219 31.39 4.18 0.63
C ASN A 219 29.98 3.59 0.73
N CYS A 220 29.13 4.18 1.57
CA CYS A 220 27.77 3.74 1.83
C CYS A 220 26.80 4.90 1.62
N TYR A 221 25.54 4.59 1.33
CA TYR A 221 24.48 5.55 1.09
C TYR A 221 23.44 5.46 2.22
N PRO A 222 22.96 6.61 2.73
CA PRO A 222 21.95 6.63 3.78
C PRO A 222 20.59 6.09 3.30
N VAL A 223 20.27 6.30 2.02
CA VAL A 223 19.10 5.73 1.35
C VAL A 223 19.54 5.12 0.02
N VAL A 224 19.26 3.83 -0.19
CA VAL A 224 19.53 3.13 -1.46
C VAL A 224 18.22 2.72 -2.11
N THR A 225 18.06 3.02 -3.41
CA THR A 225 16.90 2.57 -4.19
C THR A 225 17.25 1.33 -5.02
N VAL A 226 16.52 0.25 -4.80
CA VAL A 226 16.57 -0.95 -5.64
C VAL A 226 15.76 -0.68 -6.91
N THR A 227 16.41 -0.81 -8.06
CA THR A 227 15.85 -0.52 -9.39
C THR A 227 15.83 -1.74 -10.31
N SER A 228 16.34 -2.87 -9.83
CA SER A 228 16.49 -4.10 -10.61
C SER A 228 16.00 -5.31 -9.81
N ASN A 229 15.28 -6.21 -10.50
CA ASN A 229 14.87 -7.49 -9.95
C ASN A 229 15.96 -8.59 -10.01
N ALA A 230 17.16 -8.24 -10.48
CA ALA A 230 18.30 -9.15 -10.50
C ALA A 230 18.79 -9.47 -9.08
N ASP A 231 19.31 -10.68 -8.90
CA ASP A 231 19.89 -11.14 -7.63
C ASP A 231 21.13 -10.34 -7.18
N SER A 232 21.94 -9.86 -8.13
CA SER A 232 23.18 -9.14 -7.87
C SER A 232 23.51 -8.14 -8.99
N GLY A 233 24.49 -7.27 -8.73
CA GLY A 233 24.90 -6.20 -9.64
C GLY A 233 24.17 -4.89 -9.39
N ASN A 234 24.49 -3.88 -10.21
CA ASN A 234 23.99 -2.52 -10.03
C ASN A 234 22.46 -2.46 -9.93
N GLY A 235 21.95 -1.78 -8.90
CA GLY A 235 20.52 -1.61 -8.66
C GLY A 235 19.78 -2.81 -8.05
N SER A 236 20.47 -3.92 -7.75
CA SER A 236 19.88 -5.08 -7.06
C SER A 236 19.73 -4.86 -5.55
N LEU A 237 18.84 -5.62 -4.91
CA LEU A 237 18.69 -5.63 -3.45
C LEU A 237 20.00 -6.02 -2.74
N ARG A 238 20.73 -6.99 -3.28
CA ARG A 238 22.00 -7.44 -2.68
C ARG A 238 23.03 -6.33 -2.68
N GLN A 239 23.20 -5.64 -3.81
CA GLN A 239 24.07 -4.49 -3.89
C GLN A 239 23.60 -3.38 -2.95
N ALA A 240 22.28 -3.15 -2.85
CA ALA A 240 21.73 -2.14 -1.95
C ALA A 240 22.02 -2.41 -0.47
N VAL A 241 22.08 -3.68 -0.05
CA VAL A 241 22.47 -4.06 1.31
C VAL A 241 23.95 -3.77 1.57
N ASP A 242 24.82 -4.03 0.61
CA ASP A 242 26.26 -3.73 0.71
C ASP A 242 26.54 -2.22 0.67
N ASP A 243 25.73 -1.50 -0.10
CA ASP A 243 25.84 -0.07 -0.33
C ASP A 243 25.18 0.74 0.80
N ALA A 244 24.25 0.19 1.57
CA ALA A 244 23.57 0.96 2.62
C ALA A 244 24.48 1.22 3.83
N CYS A 245 24.39 2.42 4.42
CA CYS A 245 25.05 2.71 5.68
C CYS A 245 24.44 1.92 6.85
N ASP A 246 25.20 1.76 7.94
CA ASP A 246 24.63 1.29 9.22
C ASP A 246 23.57 2.29 9.69
N GLY A 247 22.36 1.81 9.93
CA GLY A 247 21.16 2.61 10.17
C GLY A 247 20.44 3.10 8.91
N GLY A 248 20.96 2.82 7.71
CA GLY A 248 20.43 3.27 6.43
C GLY A 248 19.10 2.62 6.02
N MET A 249 18.51 3.17 4.97
CA MET A 249 17.22 2.74 4.42
C MET A 249 17.37 2.20 3.00
N ILE A 250 16.70 1.10 2.71
CA ILE A 250 16.54 0.54 1.37
C ILE A 250 15.08 0.67 0.96
N VAL A 251 14.85 1.29 -0.19
CA VAL A 251 13.54 1.46 -0.82
C VAL A 251 13.52 0.77 -2.19
N PHE A 252 12.33 0.38 -2.67
CA PHE A 252 12.19 -0.20 -4.01
C PHE A 252 11.52 0.81 -4.96
N ASP A 253 12.07 0.90 -6.17
CA ASP A 253 11.50 1.69 -7.24
C ASP A 253 10.13 1.15 -7.65
N SER A 254 9.20 2.06 -7.99
CA SER A 254 7.84 1.69 -8.38
C SER A 254 7.74 0.75 -9.60
N SER A 255 8.77 0.69 -10.44
CA SER A 255 8.87 -0.26 -11.56
C SER A 255 8.92 -1.72 -11.12
N LEU A 256 9.24 -2.00 -9.85
CA LEU A 256 9.27 -3.35 -9.27
C LEU A 256 7.92 -3.77 -8.67
N ALA A 257 6.87 -2.97 -8.81
CA ALA A 257 5.52 -3.36 -8.42
C ALA A 257 5.11 -4.66 -9.14
N ASP A 258 4.52 -5.60 -8.40
CA ASP A 258 4.14 -6.94 -8.88
C ASP A 258 5.28 -7.81 -9.42
N ASP A 259 6.53 -7.40 -9.25
CA ASP A 259 7.70 -8.15 -9.71
C ASP A 259 8.24 -9.10 -8.63
N THR A 260 9.16 -9.99 -9.03
CA THR A 260 9.82 -10.96 -8.15
C THR A 260 11.34 -10.85 -8.24
N ILE A 261 11.97 -10.50 -7.12
CA ILE A 261 13.43 -10.59 -6.94
C ILE A 261 13.75 -12.05 -6.62
N SER A 262 14.31 -12.77 -7.58
CA SER A 262 14.66 -14.18 -7.44
C SER A 262 16.11 -14.31 -6.95
N LEU A 263 16.30 -14.68 -5.69
CA LEU A 263 17.61 -14.77 -5.08
C LEU A 263 18.31 -16.09 -5.44
N SER A 264 19.62 -16.01 -5.64
CA SER A 264 20.51 -17.17 -5.81
C SER A 264 21.14 -17.64 -4.49
N SER A 265 21.17 -16.76 -3.49
CA SER A 265 21.59 -17.05 -2.12
C SER A 265 20.91 -16.11 -1.11
N GLU A 266 21.01 -16.41 0.18
CA GLU A 266 20.45 -15.53 1.22
C GLU A 266 20.98 -14.09 1.18
N ILE A 267 20.13 -13.13 1.58
CA ILE A 267 20.53 -11.76 1.94
C ILE A 267 20.94 -11.77 3.42
N ALA A 268 22.24 -11.75 3.67
CA ALA A 268 22.79 -11.73 5.02
C ALA A 268 22.95 -10.28 5.50
N ILE A 269 22.34 -9.94 6.64
CA ILE A 269 22.36 -8.59 7.21
C ILE A 269 23.03 -8.64 8.58
N ASN A 270 24.10 -7.87 8.75
CA ASN A 270 24.92 -7.82 9.97
C ASN A 270 24.93 -6.44 10.65
N GLN A 271 24.21 -5.47 10.07
CA GLN A 271 24.14 -4.09 10.51
C GLN A 271 22.69 -3.65 10.76
N THR A 272 22.52 -2.45 11.28
CA THR A 272 21.21 -1.82 11.44
C THR A 272 20.71 -1.34 10.09
N MET A 273 19.45 -1.59 9.73
CA MET A 273 18.85 -1.00 8.53
C MET A 273 17.32 -1.11 8.50
N THR A 274 16.72 -0.31 7.63
CA THR A 274 15.30 -0.41 7.27
C THR A 274 15.15 -0.80 5.81
N ILE A 275 14.30 -1.78 5.51
CA ILE A 275 13.92 -2.17 4.15
C ILE A 275 12.42 -1.95 4.02
N THR A 276 11.98 -1.09 3.09
CA THR A 276 10.57 -0.80 2.87
C THR A 276 10.24 -0.85 1.39
N ASN A 277 9.02 -1.25 1.05
CA ASN A 277 8.59 -1.39 -0.34
C ASN A 277 8.60 -0.08 -1.14
N GLY A 278 8.65 1.08 -0.47
CA GLY A 278 8.45 2.38 -1.12
C GLY A 278 7.12 2.37 -1.88
N ASN A 279 7.21 2.53 -3.21
CA ASN A 279 6.04 2.53 -4.11
C ASN A 279 5.95 1.26 -4.98
N ALA A 280 6.52 0.14 -4.54
CA ALA A 280 6.44 -1.16 -5.22
C ALA A 280 5.45 -2.13 -4.51
N PRO A 281 4.12 -1.97 -4.67
CA PRO A 281 3.16 -2.90 -4.07
C PRO A 281 3.31 -4.29 -4.68
N TYR A 282 3.06 -5.30 -3.85
CA TYR A 282 3.09 -6.73 -4.19
C TYR A 282 4.45 -7.26 -4.68
N LEU A 283 5.54 -6.51 -4.47
CA LEU A 283 6.90 -7.01 -4.68
C LEU A 283 7.14 -8.28 -3.87
N ILE A 284 7.71 -9.29 -4.52
CA ILE A 284 8.09 -10.57 -3.92
C ILE A 284 9.62 -10.66 -3.87
N ILE A 285 10.16 -10.95 -2.69
CA ILE A 285 11.57 -11.32 -2.49
C ILE A 285 11.61 -12.82 -2.27
N SER A 286 12.08 -13.56 -3.26
CA SER A 286 11.96 -15.02 -3.34
C SER A 286 13.31 -15.72 -3.16
N GLY A 287 13.34 -16.77 -2.33
CA GLY A 287 14.49 -17.68 -2.21
C GLY A 287 14.60 -18.69 -3.36
N SER A 288 13.73 -18.57 -4.37
CA SER A 288 13.72 -19.36 -5.60
C SER A 288 13.60 -20.89 -5.40
N GLY A 289 13.08 -21.33 -4.25
CA GLY A 289 13.02 -22.73 -3.84
C GLY A 289 14.38 -23.37 -3.54
N ALA A 290 15.44 -22.56 -3.40
CA ALA A 290 16.82 -23.04 -3.37
C ALA A 290 17.65 -22.57 -2.18
N ASP A 291 17.37 -21.37 -1.65
CA ASP A 291 18.08 -20.82 -0.48
C ASP A 291 17.11 -20.09 0.44
N ARG A 292 17.60 -19.62 1.59
CA ARG A 292 16.90 -18.76 2.51
C ARG A 292 16.74 -17.36 1.90
N VAL A 293 15.69 -16.63 2.27
CA VAL A 293 15.55 -15.23 1.82
C VAL A 293 16.43 -14.29 2.64
N PHE A 294 16.21 -14.21 3.96
CA PHE A 294 16.96 -13.31 4.86
C PHE A 294 17.64 -14.03 6.02
N ASN A 295 18.88 -13.63 6.33
CA ASN A 295 19.61 -14.05 7.51
C ASN A 295 20.04 -12.84 8.34
N ILE A 296 19.37 -12.64 9.48
CA ILE A 296 19.61 -11.53 10.39
C ILE A 296 20.60 -11.98 11.46
N GLN A 297 21.82 -11.45 11.40
CA GLN A 297 22.90 -11.85 12.30
C GLN A 297 22.73 -11.26 13.71
N ALA A 298 23.42 -11.82 14.70
CA ALA A 298 23.15 -11.56 16.12
C ALA A 298 23.27 -10.10 16.59
N SER A 299 24.08 -9.27 15.91
CA SER A 299 24.24 -7.84 16.20
C SER A 299 23.33 -6.93 15.39
N ALA A 300 22.63 -7.46 14.38
CA ALA A 300 21.82 -6.66 13.46
C ALA A 300 20.50 -6.23 14.11
N VAL A 301 20.07 -5.01 13.78
CA VAL A 301 18.76 -4.45 14.15
C VAL A 301 18.05 -4.03 12.87
N VAL A 302 17.11 -4.84 12.42
CA VAL A 302 16.53 -4.71 11.07
C VAL A 302 15.03 -4.48 11.15
N THR A 303 14.54 -3.53 10.37
CA THR A 303 13.10 -3.36 10.11
C THR A 303 12.82 -3.69 8.66
N ILE A 304 11.87 -4.59 8.40
CA ILE A 304 11.38 -4.89 7.05
C ILE A 304 9.88 -4.62 7.00
N SER A 305 9.46 -3.81 6.03
CA SER A 305 8.09 -3.33 5.93
C SER A 305 7.49 -3.56 4.53
N SER A 306 6.23 -3.96 4.49
CA SER A 306 5.36 -3.90 3.29
C SER A 306 5.82 -4.72 2.08
N VAL A 307 6.60 -5.79 2.27
CA VAL A 307 7.06 -6.70 1.21
C VAL A 307 6.53 -8.14 1.40
N ASN A 308 6.54 -8.92 0.33
CA ASN A 308 6.23 -10.36 0.37
C ASN A 308 7.54 -11.16 0.30
N ILE A 309 7.67 -12.19 1.12
CA ILE A 309 8.87 -13.02 1.27
C ILE A 309 8.46 -14.47 1.06
N SER A 310 8.96 -15.12 0.00
CA SER A 310 8.49 -16.44 -0.38
C SER A 310 9.55 -17.41 -0.87
N ASP A 311 9.12 -18.66 -1.03
CA ASP A 311 9.87 -19.74 -1.68
C ASP A 311 11.28 -19.97 -1.14
N GLY A 312 11.54 -19.63 0.12
CA GLY A 312 12.81 -19.94 0.76
C GLY A 312 12.91 -21.43 1.08
N SER A 313 14.02 -22.08 0.76
CA SER A 313 14.21 -23.51 1.03
C SER A 313 15.59 -23.90 1.54
N VAL A 314 15.68 -24.18 2.84
CA VAL A 314 16.91 -24.59 3.54
C VAL A 314 16.59 -25.54 4.70
N THR A 315 17.55 -25.78 5.59
CA THR A 315 17.34 -26.62 6.78
C THR A 315 16.43 -25.97 7.82
N ASN A 316 16.69 -24.72 8.22
CA ASN A 316 15.87 -23.96 9.18
C ASN A 316 15.67 -22.52 8.70
N GLY A 317 14.48 -21.97 8.94
CA GLY A 317 14.13 -20.60 8.58
C GLY A 317 14.20 -20.41 7.07
N GLY A 318 13.22 -20.94 6.34
CA GLY A 318 13.18 -20.88 4.88
C GLY A 318 13.06 -19.44 4.40
N GLY A 319 12.05 -18.72 4.90
CA GLY A 319 11.95 -17.28 4.66
C GLY A 319 13.04 -16.55 5.42
N ILE A 320 13.04 -16.68 6.75
CA ILE A 320 13.91 -15.89 7.62
C ILE A 320 14.54 -16.74 8.71
N TYR A 321 15.85 -16.56 8.89
CA TYR A 321 16.57 -16.96 10.09
C TYR A 321 16.96 -15.69 10.87
N ASN A 322 16.50 -15.59 12.12
CA ASN A 322 16.77 -14.42 12.96
C ASN A 322 17.58 -14.77 14.20
N ALA A 323 18.81 -14.28 14.28
CA ALA A 323 19.63 -14.29 15.48
C ALA A 323 19.74 -12.90 16.14
N GLY A 324 19.40 -11.82 15.43
CA GLY A 324 19.46 -10.43 15.91
C GLY A 324 18.11 -9.90 16.41
N THR A 325 17.87 -8.61 16.19
CA THR A 325 16.57 -7.97 16.43
C THR A 325 15.90 -7.65 15.09
N LEU A 326 14.75 -8.26 14.84
CA LEU A 326 14.01 -8.10 13.60
C LEU A 326 12.59 -7.58 13.89
N THR A 327 12.22 -6.48 13.24
CA THR A 327 10.85 -5.97 13.19
C THR A 327 10.30 -6.18 11.79
N LEU A 328 9.13 -6.81 11.71
CA LEU A 328 8.38 -7.06 10.48
C LEU A 328 7.05 -6.32 10.56
N ASN A 329 6.80 -5.40 9.63
CA ASN A 329 5.55 -4.63 9.58
C ASN A 329 4.84 -4.83 8.24
N ASN A 330 3.55 -5.15 8.27
CA ASN A 330 2.74 -5.26 7.06
C ASN A 330 3.30 -6.23 6.01
N VAL A 331 4.08 -7.24 6.43
CA VAL A 331 4.73 -8.18 5.53
C VAL A 331 3.89 -9.43 5.35
N THR A 332 4.15 -10.16 4.26
CA THR A 332 3.69 -11.53 4.11
C THR A 332 4.84 -12.49 3.92
N LEU A 333 4.88 -13.54 4.73
CA LEU A 333 5.76 -14.68 4.50
C LEU A 333 4.94 -15.86 4.05
N SER A 334 5.19 -16.37 2.84
CA SER A 334 4.46 -17.52 2.33
C SER A 334 5.30 -18.55 1.58
N ASP A 335 4.80 -19.79 1.57
CA ASP A 335 5.32 -20.87 0.73
C ASP A 335 6.82 -21.19 0.93
N ASN A 336 7.38 -20.82 2.09
CA ASN A 336 8.74 -21.18 2.46
C ASN A 336 8.77 -22.62 3.00
N VAL A 337 9.73 -23.44 2.54
CA VAL A 337 9.75 -24.88 2.81
C VAL A 337 11.10 -25.31 3.37
N VAL A 338 11.10 -25.86 4.59
CA VAL A 338 12.32 -26.35 5.25
C VAL A 338 12.28 -27.84 5.59
N SER A 339 13.45 -28.43 5.79
CA SER A 339 13.55 -29.81 6.27
C SER A 339 13.26 -29.95 7.76
N THR A 340 13.73 -29.02 8.59
CA THR A 340 13.60 -29.11 10.05
C THR A 340 12.59 -28.09 10.59
N ASN A 341 13.01 -26.94 11.12
CA ASN A 341 12.15 -26.09 11.93
C ASN A 341 11.99 -24.69 11.34
N GLY A 342 10.84 -24.06 11.59
CA GLY A 342 10.59 -22.69 11.16
C GLY A 342 10.50 -22.60 9.64
N GLY A 343 9.42 -23.12 9.04
CA GLY A 343 9.24 -23.05 7.59
C GLY A 343 9.30 -21.61 7.09
N GLY A 344 8.47 -20.74 7.69
CA GLY A 344 8.53 -19.30 7.48
C GLY A 344 9.73 -18.69 8.22
N ILE A 345 9.70 -18.76 9.56
CA ILE A 345 10.70 -18.09 10.41
C ILE A 345 11.27 -19.04 11.46
N TYR A 346 12.60 -19.03 11.59
CA TYR A 346 13.31 -19.61 12.73
C TYR A 346 13.94 -18.49 13.56
N ASN A 347 13.41 -18.25 14.77
CA ASN A 347 13.81 -17.16 15.64
C ASN A 347 14.64 -17.63 16.84
N LEU A 348 15.90 -17.19 16.92
CA LEU A 348 16.77 -17.30 18.10
C LEU A 348 16.92 -15.97 18.84
N GLY A 349 16.74 -14.84 18.14
CA GLY A 349 16.88 -13.49 18.69
C GLY A 349 15.54 -12.88 19.13
N THR A 350 15.38 -11.58 18.90
CA THR A 350 14.12 -10.86 19.14
C THR A 350 13.40 -10.65 17.82
N LEU A 351 12.14 -11.06 17.76
CA LEU A 351 11.29 -10.93 16.59
C LEU A 351 9.99 -10.21 16.97
N ILE A 352 9.65 -9.15 16.23
CA ILE A 352 8.42 -8.39 16.39
C ILE A 352 7.67 -8.43 15.05
N LEU A 353 6.46 -9.01 15.04
CA LEU A 353 5.56 -8.98 13.89
C LEU A 353 4.38 -8.08 14.20
N ASN A 354 4.15 -7.10 13.33
CA ASN A 354 3.01 -6.19 13.41
C ASN A 354 2.22 -6.27 12.10
N ASN A 355 0.89 -6.42 12.18
CA ASN A 355 0.02 -6.37 11.01
C ASN A 355 0.48 -7.29 9.87
N SER A 356 1.00 -8.48 10.19
CA SER A 356 1.67 -9.32 9.20
C SER A 356 0.95 -10.65 9.02
N THR A 357 1.06 -11.22 7.82
CA THR A 357 0.48 -12.54 7.49
C THR A 357 1.58 -13.58 7.28
N ILE A 358 1.49 -14.72 7.96
CA ILE A 358 2.40 -15.86 7.79
C ILE A 358 1.56 -17.06 7.32
N SER A 359 1.72 -17.46 6.06
CA SER A 359 0.79 -18.41 5.45
C SER A 359 1.43 -19.47 4.55
N GLY A 360 0.93 -20.69 4.56
CA GLY A 360 1.39 -21.73 3.62
C GLY A 360 2.83 -22.21 3.82
N ASN A 361 3.51 -21.79 4.90
CA ASN A 361 4.90 -22.19 5.13
C ASN A 361 4.98 -23.62 5.69
N LYS A 362 6.06 -24.33 5.36
CA LYS A 362 6.15 -25.79 5.60
C LYS A 362 7.44 -26.24 6.27
N ALA A 363 7.31 -27.01 7.35
CA ALA A 363 8.39 -27.77 7.99
C ALA A 363 8.19 -29.28 7.73
N THR A 364 8.91 -29.84 6.76
CA THR A 364 8.63 -31.19 6.25
C THR A 364 8.90 -32.32 7.24
N SER A 365 9.91 -32.19 8.11
CA SER A 365 10.27 -33.21 9.12
C SER A 365 10.38 -32.66 10.54
N GLY A 366 10.24 -31.35 10.75
CA GLY A 366 10.25 -30.74 12.08
C GLY A 366 8.93 -30.06 12.43
N THR A 367 9.02 -28.89 13.05
CA THR A 367 7.89 -28.22 13.70
C THR A 367 7.98 -26.70 13.55
N GLY A 368 6.86 -26.00 13.80
CA GLY A 368 6.73 -24.59 13.52
C GLY A 368 6.78 -24.35 12.02
N GLY A 369 5.81 -24.90 11.27
CA GLY A 369 5.68 -24.65 9.84
C GLY A 369 5.65 -23.16 9.53
N GLY A 370 4.89 -22.38 10.30
CA GLY A 370 4.91 -20.92 10.27
C GLY A 370 6.15 -20.38 10.98
N ILE A 371 6.18 -20.54 12.31
CA ILE A 371 7.26 -19.99 13.16
C ILE A 371 7.75 -21.03 14.16
N TYR A 372 9.07 -21.16 14.25
CA TYR A 372 9.75 -21.77 15.39
C TYR A 372 10.45 -20.69 16.21
N ASN A 373 10.03 -20.50 17.46
CA ASN A 373 10.60 -19.51 18.38
C ASN A 373 11.41 -20.17 19.50
N ALA A 374 12.69 -19.84 19.60
CA ALA A 374 13.54 -20.13 20.75
C ALA A 374 14.10 -18.87 21.44
N GLY A 375 13.92 -17.70 20.83
CA GLY A 375 14.23 -16.40 21.42
C GLY A 375 12.97 -15.72 21.99
N THR A 376 12.83 -14.42 21.72
CA THR A 376 11.66 -13.61 22.12
C THR A 376 10.82 -13.28 20.89
N LEU A 377 9.51 -13.55 20.96
CA LEU A 377 8.56 -13.27 19.90
C LEU A 377 7.44 -12.36 20.40
N TYR A 378 7.23 -11.25 19.70
CA TYR A 378 6.07 -10.38 19.80
C TYR A 378 5.20 -10.53 18.55
N LEU A 379 3.94 -10.93 18.72
CA LEU A 379 2.93 -10.94 17.64
C LEU A 379 1.86 -9.90 17.99
N ASN A 380 1.72 -8.87 17.17
CA ASN A 380 0.72 -7.84 17.36
C ASN A 380 -0.14 -7.74 16.11
N SER A 381 -1.46 -7.90 16.27
CA SER A 381 -2.43 -7.77 15.17
C SER A 381 -2.01 -8.54 13.93
N SER A 382 -1.59 -9.80 14.07
CA SER A 382 -1.02 -10.60 12.98
C SER A 382 -1.79 -11.90 12.77
N THR A 383 -1.64 -12.52 11.60
CA THR A 383 -2.35 -13.76 11.23
C THR A 383 -1.36 -14.83 10.81
N LEU A 384 -1.34 -15.96 11.52
CA LEU A 384 -0.64 -17.18 11.14
C LEU A 384 -1.69 -18.20 10.70
N SER A 385 -1.67 -18.61 9.43
CA SER A 385 -2.73 -19.46 8.87
C SER A 385 -2.18 -20.47 7.87
N HIS A 386 -2.85 -21.61 7.67
CA HIS A 386 -2.49 -22.58 6.61
C HIS A 386 -1.03 -23.08 6.64
N ASN A 387 -0.35 -23.02 7.79
CA ASN A 387 1.04 -23.46 7.90
C ASN A 387 1.11 -24.97 8.17
N ILE A 388 2.14 -25.62 7.63
CA ILE A 388 2.19 -27.08 7.49
C ILE A 388 3.42 -27.65 8.21
N ALA A 389 3.22 -28.66 9.04
CA ALA A 389 4.31 -29.46 9.60
C ALA A 389 3.80 -30.83 10.04
N ASN A 390 4.70 -31.81 10.22
CA ASN A 390 4.30 -33.12 10.75
C ASN A 390 3.93 -33.07 12.25
N SER A 391 4.49 -32.12 13.00
CA SER A 391 4.21 -31.96 14.42
C SER A 391 3.32 -30.76 14.72
N ILE A 392 3.78 -29.52 14.53
CA ILE A 392 2.99 -28.30 14.77
C ILE A 392 3.12 -27.38 13.57
N GLY A 393 2.03 -27.17 12.85
CA GLY A 393 2.01 -26.40 11.62
C GLY A 393 2.17 -24.91 11.88
N GLY A 394 1.48 -24.36 12.89
CA GLY A 394 1.48 -22.91 13.14
C GLY A 394 2.75 -22.45 13.86
N LEU A 395 2.66 -22.28 15.18
CA LEU A 395 3.71 -21.73 16.04
C LEU A 395 4.23 -22.77 17.03
N LYS A 396 5.53 -23.07 16.99
CA LYS A 396 6.23 -23.75 18.07
C LYS A 396 7.00 -22.74 18.93
N ASN A 397 6.62 -22.57 20.18
CA ASN A 397 7.33 -21.73 21.15
C ASN A 397 8.13 -22.56 22.17
N THR A 398 9.43 -22.31 22.23
CA THR A 398 10.37 -22.81 23.25
C THR A 398 11.04 -21.68 24.05
N GLY A 399 10.93 -20.43 23.57
CA GLY A 399 11.43 -19.22 24.23
C GLY A 399 10.31 -18.41 24.88
N SER A 400 10.36 -17.09 24.76
CA SER A 400 9.33 -16.17 25.28
C SER A 400 8.36 -15.74 24.19
N LEU A 401 7.07 -15.81 24.50
CA LEU A 401 5.98 -15.41 23.62
C LEU A 401 5.14 -14.30 24.25
N HIS A 402 4.99 -13.24 23.48
CA HIS A 402 4.13 -12.11 23.74
C HIS A 402 3.20 -11.98 22.54
N TYR A 403 1.88 -12.06 22.74
CA TYR A 403 0.99 -11.83 21.62
C TYR A 403 -0.27 -11.06 22.01
N LYS A 404 -0.76 -10.25 21.07
CA LYS A 404 -1.97 -9.43 21.21
C LYS A 404 -2.71 -9.34 19.88
N ASN A 405 -4.04 -9.33 19.91
CA ASN A 405 -4.88 -9.21 18.71
C ASN A 405 -4.46 -10.17 17.58
N THR A 406 -3.96 -11.36 17.89
CA THR A 406 -3.36 -12.26 16.89
C THR A 406 -4.24 -13.47 16.62
N ILE A 407 -4.28 -13.90 15.36
CA ILE A 407 -4.90 -15.15 14.91
C ILE A 407 -3.82 -16.19 14.65
N ILE A 408 -3.98 -17.39 15.19
CA ILE A 408 -3.22 -18.59 14.78
C ILE A 408 -4.23 -19.70 14.49
N ALA A 409 -4.37 -20.09 13.24
CA ALA A 409 -5.43 -21.03 12.83
C ALA A 409 -5.06 -21.83 11.58
N ASN A 410 -5.94 -22.74 11.17
CA ASN A 410 -5.91 -23.47 9.92
C ASN A 410 -4.58 -24.20 9.65
N SER A 411 -3.80 -24.51 10.69
CA SER A 411 -2.48 -25.12 10.54
C SER A 411 -2.54 -26.64 10.75
N THR A 412 -1.71 -27.39 10.04
CA THR A 412 -1.76 -28.86 10.14
C THR A 412 -1.16 -29.33 11.46
N ASN A 413 -1.76 -30.34 12.10
CA ASN A 413 -1.25 -31.00 13.31
C ASN A 413 -1.12 -30.08 14.56
N GLY A 414 -1.63 -28.85 14.50
CA GLY A 414 -1.72 -27.94 15.63
C GLY A 414 -1.39 -26.51 15.25
N ASP A 415 -2.13 -25.56 15.83
CA ASP A 415 -1.94 -24.14 15.60
C ASP A 415 -0.84 -23.58 16.48
N CYS A 416 -0.80 -23.97 17.75
CA CYS A 416 0.24 -23.49 18.66
C CYS A 416 0.68 -24.56 19.67
N ASP A 417 1.98 -24.62 19.94
CA ASP A 417 2.57 -25.43 20.99
C ASP A 417 3.56 -24.59 21.79
N ASN A 418 3.26 -24.39 23.07
CA ASN A 418 4.09 -23.64 23.98
C ASN A 418 4.76 -24.56 25.01
N SER A 419 6.06 -24.76 24.84
CA SER A 419 6.96 -25.34 25.85
C SER A 419 7.88 -24.31 26.52
N GLY A 420 7.76 -23.03 26.14
CA GLY A 420 8.45 -21.89 26.75
C GLY A 420 7.52 -21.09 27.66
N THR A 421 7.72 -19.77 27.71
CA THR A 421 6.90 -18.83 28.51
C THR A 421 5.94 -18.03 27.65
N ILE A 422 4.72 -17.80 28.17
CA ILE A 422 3.79 -16.82 27.62
C ILE A 422 3.71 -15.68 28.62
N SER A 423 4.23 -14.52 28.23
CA SER A 423 4.37 -13.35 29.12
C SER A 423 3.22 -12.35 28.94
N THR A 424 2.74 -12.17 27.71
CA THR A 424 1.51 -11.39 27.44
C THR A 424 0.62 -12.14 26.47
N ASN A 425 -0.67 -12.11 26.73
CA ASN A 425 -1.71 -12.77 25.94
C ASN A 425 -3.00 -11.96 26.11
N THR A 426 -3.31 -11.14 25.11
CA THR A 426 -4.47 -10.23 25.12
C THR A 426 -5.26 -10.31 23.82
N ASN A 427 -6.55 -10.68 23.89
CA ASN A 427 -7.47 -10.71 22.75
C ASN A 427 -6.92 -11.49 21.53
N ASN A 428 -6.63 -12.77 21.71
CA ASN A 428 -6.11 -13.63 20.63
C ASN A 428 -7.06 -14.77 20.35
N LEU A 429 -7.03 -15.23 19.11
CA LEU A 429 -7.68 -16.47 18.69
C LEU A 429 -6.62 -17.50 18.32
N VAL A 430 -6.71 -18.67 18.94
CA VAL A 430 -6.01 -19.88 18.50
C VAL A 430 -7.06 -20.95 18.26
N GLU A 431 -7.23 -21.38 17.00
CA GLU A 431 -8.38 -22.17 16.55
C GLU A 431 -8.55 -23.46 17.37
N ASP A 432 -7.48 -24.23 17.58
CA ASP A 432 -7.47 -25.48 18.35
C ASP A 432 -7.45 -25.31 19.89
N SER A 433 -7.65 -24.09 20.41
CA SER A 433 -7.62 -23.76 21.86
C SER A 433 -6.27 -23.97 22.56
N THR A 434 -5.17 -24.07 21.81
CA THR A 434 -3.82 -24.18 22.40
C THR A 434 -3.25 -22.82 22.82
N CYS A 435 -2.09 -22.87 23.50
CA CYS A 435 -1.35 -21.70 23.97
C CYS A 435 -2.14 -20.71 24.85
N SER A 436 -3.25 -21.14 25.45
CA SER A 436 -4.07 -20.36 26.39
C SER A 436 -4.70 -19.09 25.79
N ALA A 437 -4.95 -19.04 24.48
CA ALA A 437 -5.64 -17.91 23.87
C ALA A 437 -7.06 -17.73 24.44
N GLY A 438 -7.54 -16.48 24.45
CA GLY A 438 -8.85 -16.12 25.00
C GLY A 438 -10.03 -16.56 24.13
N ALA A 439 -9.81 -16.75 22.82
CA ALA A 439 -10.79 -17.22 21.84
C ALA A 439 -10.28 -18.44 21.07
N SER A 440 -11.22 -19.23 20.52
CA SER A 440 -10.97 -20.45 19.74
C SER A 440 -12.06 -20.67 18.71
N GLY A 441 -11.90 -21.69 17.85
CA GLY A 441 -12.78 -21.96 16.72
C GLY A 441 -12.32 -21.28 15.43
N ASP A 442 -12.95 -21.66 14.31
CA ASP A 442 -12.57 -21.20 12.98
C ASP A 442 -12.72 -19.66 12.87
N PRO A 443 -11.65 -18.91 12.55
CA PRO A 443 -11.73 -17.47 12.32
C PRO A 443 -12.40 -17.08 11.00
N ASN A 444 -12.82 -18.02 10.16
CA ASN A 444 -13.50 -17.78 8.88
C ASN A 444 -12.71 -16.82 7.97
N LEU A 445 -11.51 -17.24 7.60
CA LEU A 445 -10.59 -16.47 6.77
C LEU A 445 -10.77 -16.78 5.28
N ALA A 446 -10.65 -15.77 4.44
CA ALA A 446 -10.51 -15.94 2.99
C ALA A 446 -9.13 -16.53 2.62
N SER A 447 -8.96 -16.96 1.37
CA SER A 447 -7.65 -17.37 0.84
C SER A 447 -6.63 -16.23 0.85
N LEU A 448 -5.34 -16.60 0.89
CA LEU A 448 -4.24 -15.64 0.73
C LEU A 448 -4.28 -15.07 -0.69
N GLN A 449 -4.47 -13.77 -0.83
CA GLN A 449 -4.54 -13.10 -2.12
C GLN A 449 -4.33 -11.58 -1.98
N LYS A 450 -4.38 -10.85 -3.11
CA LYS A 450 -4.36 -9.38 -3.13
C LYS A 450 -5.70 -8.84 -2.61
N ASN A 451 -5.78 -8.56 -1.32
CA ASN A 451 -7.00 -8.03 -0.66
C ASN A 451 -6.94 -6.50 -0.44
N GLY A 452 -6.10 -5.79 -1.20
CA GLY A 452 -5.75 -4.38 -1.01
C GLY A 452 -4.40 -4.20 -0.30
N GLY A 453 -3.85 -2.98 -0.35
CA GLY A 453 -2.53 -2.66 0.23
C GLY A 453 -1.33 -3.13 -0.60
N SER A 454 -0.17 -3.25 0.05
CA SER A 454 1.11 -3.60 -0.59
C SER A 454 1.48 -5.08 -0.51
N THR A 455 0.80 -5.90 0.29
CA THR A 455 1.14 -7.32 0.49
C THR A 455 -0.08 -8.21 0.42
N PHE A 456 0.12 -9.51 0.14
CA PHE A 456 -0.97 -10.48 0.20
C PHE A 456 -1.49 -10.59 1.63
N SER A 457 -2.77 -10.86 1.84
CA SER A 457 -3.30 -11.06 3.20
C SER A 457 -4.45 -12.07 3.20
N HIS A 458 -4.84 -12.54 4.37
CA HIS A 458 -6.10 -13.26 4.56
C HIS A 458 -7.17 -12.28 5.02
N ALA A 459 -8.13 -11.95 4.16
CA ALA A 459 -9.27 -11.13 4.56
C ALA A 459 -10.19 -11.89 5.54
N LEU A 460 -10.79 -11.16 6.48
CA LEU A 460 -11.88 -11.69 7.29
C LEU A 460 -13.15 -11.80 6.44
N LEU A 461 -13.87 -12.91 6.55
CA LEU A 461 -15.16 -13.10 5.86
C LEU A 461 -16.34 -12.66 6.75
N PRO A 462 -17.50 -12.31 6.16
CA PRO A 462 -18.70 -11.99 6.92
C PRO A 462 -19.03 -13.07 7.96
N GLY A 463 -19.35 -12.65 9.18
CA GLY A 463 -19.67 -13.55 10.29
C GLY A 463 -18.45 -14.18 10.97
N SER A 464 -17.22 -13.74 10.63
CA SER A 464 -16.02 -14.13 11.35
C SER A 464 -16.09 -13.76 12.84
N SER A 465 -15.65 -14.68 13.70
CA SER A 465 -15.68 -14.54 15.16
C SER A 465 -14.67 -13.54 15.72
N VAL A 466 -13.77 -13.04 14.88
CA VAL A 466 -12.69 -12.10 15.23
C VAL A 466 -13.01 -10.65 14.88
N ILE A 467 -14.18 -10.40 14.28
CA ILE A 467 -14.68 -9.06 13.97
C ILE A 467 -15.14 -8.37 15.25
N ASP A 468 -14.74 -7.11 15.43
CA ASP A 468 -15.18 -6.20 16.48
C ASP A 468 -14.87 -6.67 17.92
N VAL A 469 -13.84 -7.50 18.11
CA VAL A 469 -13.51 -8.11 19.41
C VAL A 469 -12.04 -7.94 19.84
N GLY A 470 -11.23 -7.23 19.08
CA GLY A 470 -9.85 -6.91 19.42
C GLY A 470 -9.71 -5.82 20.49
N ASP A 471 -8.49 -5.64 20.98
CA ASP A 471 -8.13 -4.56 21.90
C ASP A 471 -7.75 -3.28 21.13
N ASN A 472 -8.59 -2.24 21.25
CA ASN A 472 -8.37 -0.93 20.63
C ASN A 472 -7.08 -0.25 21.09
N ALA A 473 -6.63 -0.49 22.33
CA ALA A 473 -5.37 0.11 22.82
C ALA A 473 -4.16 -0.51 22.11
N THR A 474 -4.19 -1.81 21.85
CA THR A 474 -3.17 -2.46 21.01
C THR A 474 -3.15 -1.87 19.60
N CYS A 475 -4.33 -1.64 19.00
CA CYS A 475 -4.44 -1.09 17.65
C CYS A 475 -4.00 0.38 17.53
N SER A 476 -4.20 1.20 18.56
CA SER A 476 -3.86 2.62 18.51
C SER A 476 -2.38 2.93 18.76
N ASN A 477 -1.66 2.02 19.43
CA ASN A 477 -0.26 2.21 19.75
C ASN A 477 0.66 2.01 18.53
N SER A 478 1.78 2.73 18.52
CA SER A 478 2.88 2.48 17.57
C SER A 478 3.43 1.05 17.77
N PRO A 479 3.76 0.32 16.69
CA PRO A 479 3.80 0.76 15.29
C PRO A 479 2.52 0.46 14.48
N ILE A 480 1.44 -0.05 15.10
CA ILE A 480 0.19 -0.35 14.40
C ILE A 480 -0.53 0.93 13.96
N ASN A 481 -0.51 1.97 14.79
CA ASN A 481 -0.97 3.33 14.46
C ASN A 481 -2.39 3.40 13.86
N ASN A 482 -3.32 2.58 14.36
CA ASN A 482 -4.69 2.46 13.84
C ASN A 482 -4.77 2.04 12.37
N LEU A 483 -3.78 1.31 11.86
CA LEU A 483 -3.78 0.77 10.50
C LEU A 483 -3.74 -0.76 10.53
N ASP A 484 -4.32 -1.40 9.53
CA ASP A 484 -4.16 -2.83 9.25
C ASP A 484 -3.02 -3.09 8.26
N GLN A 485 -2.76 -4.36 7.95
CA GLN A 485 -1.71 -4.78 7.00
C GLN A 485 -1.78 -4.04 5.65
N ARG A 486 -2.97 -3.63 5.24
CA ARG A 486 -3.24 -3.02 3.94
C ARG A 486 -3.08 -1.50 3.97
N GLY A 487 -2.82 -0.93 5.15
CA GLY A 487 -2.84 0.51 5.39
C GLY A 487 -4.26 1.05 5.59
N PHE A 488 -5.26 0.20 5.84
CA PHE A 488 -6.61 0.67 6.10
C PHE A 488 -6.84 0.95 7.57
N THR A 489 -7.68 1.94 7.85
CA THR A 489 -7.94 2.39 9.23
C THR A 489 -8.67 1.34 10.08
N ARG A 490 -8.25 1.22 11.33
CA ARG A 490 -8.87 0.48 12.43
C ARG A 490 -9.31 1.47 13.52
N ALA A 491 -10.38 1.23 14.27
CA ALA A 491 -11.39 0.20 14.09
C ALA A 491 -12.40 0.58 12.98
N LYS A 492 -13.01 -0.43 12.34
CA LYS A 492 -14.20 -0.31 11.50
C LYS A 492 -15.34 -1.04 12.17
N GLY A 493 -15.92 -0.36 13.15
CA GLY A 493 -17.01 -0.89 13.96
C GLY A 493 -16.86 -0.44 15.41
N SER A 494 -17.18 -1.34 16.33
CA SER A 494 -17.11 -1.13 17.77
C SER A 494 -15.71 -1.33 18.35
N ALA A 495 -14.89 -2.19 17.75
CA ALA A 495 -13.49 -2.39 18.12
C ALA A 495 -12.67 -2.84 16.90
N CYS A 496 -11.35 -2.75 16.97
CA CYS A 496 -10.53 -3.31 15.90
C CYS A 496 -10.62 -4.84 15.91
N ASP A 497 -10.36 -5.44 14.76
CA ASP A 497 -10.44 -6.89 14.63
C ASP A 497 -9.16 -7.57 15.12
N ILE A 498 -9.30 -8.80 15.61
CA ILE A 498 -8.16 -9.67 15.86
C ILE A 498 -7.61 -10.10 14.50
N GLY A 499 -6.30 -10.05 14.30
CA GLY A 499 -5.59 -10.48 13.08
C GLY A 499 -4.99 -9.35 12.27
N ALA A 500 -4.37 -9.70 11.13
CA ALA A 500 -3.62 -8.80 10.26
C ALA A 500 -4.48 -7.78 9.48
N THR A 501 -5.75 -8.10 9.23
CA THR A 501 -6.68 -7.25 8.49
C THR A 501 -7.83 -6.78 9.35
N GLU A 502 -8.33 -5.59 9.08
CA GLU A 502 -9.64 -5.15 9.55
C GLU A 502 -10.73 -5.63 8.60
N TYR A 503 -11.85 -6.10 9.11
CA TYR A 503 -13.02 -6.36 8.31
C TYR A 503 -13.54 -5.03 7.78
N GLN A 504 -13.58 -4.96 6.46
CA GLN A 504 -14.17 -3.85 5.75
C GLN A 504 -15.10 -4.47 4.72
N THR A 505 -16.36 -4.09 4.75
CA THR A 505 -17.21 -4.28 3.58
C THR A 505 -16.55 -3.49 2.44
N PRO A 506 -16.13 -4.12 1.33
CA PRO A 506 -15.46 -3.39 0.25
C PRO A 506 -16.37 -2.26 -0.24
N PRO A 507 -15.82 -1.08 -0.59
CA PRO A 507 -16.65 0.02 -1.05
C PRO A 507 -17.37 -0.38 -2.34
N CYS A 508 -18.66 -0.13 -2.34
CA CYS A 508 -19.54 -0.35 -3.47
C CYS A 508 -19.68 0.94 -4.28
N PHE A 509 -19.58 0.83 -5.60
CA PHE A 509 -19.71 1.97 -6.50
C PHE A 509 -20.83 1.75 -7.50
N ALA A 510 -21.62 2.79 -7.72
CA ALA A 510 -22.59 2.83 -8.79
C ALA A 510 -22.55 4.17 -9.53
N THR A 511 -22.86 4.19 -10.81
CA THR A 511 -23.06 5.44 -11.56
C THR A 511 -24.27 5.34 -12.47
N LEU A 512 -24.93 6.48 -12.65
CA LEU A 512 -26.01 6.63 -13.61
C LEU A 512 -25.47 7.03 -14.99
N SER A 513 -26.31 6.88 -16.01
CA SER A 513 -25.94 7.22 -17.40
C SER A 513 -25.68 8.72 -17.61
N ASN A 514 -26.05 9.57 -16.65
CA ASN A 514 -25.75 11.00 -16.60
C ASN A 514 -24.46 11.32 -15.81
N GLU A 515 -23.61 10.31 -15.54
CA GLU A 515 -22.33 10.43 -14.82
C GLU A 515 -22.46 10.84 -13.35
N THR A 516 -23.65 10.73 -12.75
CA THR A 516 -23.79 10.86 -11.30
C THR A 516 -23.25 9.61 -10.62
N GLU A 517 -22.16 9.76 -9.85
CA GLU A 517 -21.53 8.68 -9.11
C GLU A 517 -22.05 8.58 -7.66
N TYR A 518 -22.16 7.34 -7.20
CA TYR A 518 -22.63 6.93 -5.88
C TYR A 518 -21.58 6.00 -5.27
N THR A 519 -21.17 6.30 -4.05
CA THR A 519 -20.22 5.48 -3.28
C THR A 519 -20.74 5.27 -1.86
N SER A 520 -20.59 4.06 -1.36
CA SER A 520 -20.91 3.66 0.01
C SER A 520 -20.01 2.52 0.42
N VAL A 521 -19.90 2.27 1.71
CA VAL A 521 -19.20 1.10 2.25
C VAL A 521 -19.94 -0.21 1.99
N ASP A 522 -21.18 -0.14 1.51
CA ASP A 522 -22.12 -1.25 1.34
C ASP A 522 -22.98 -1.08 0.07
N ALA A 523 -23.90 -2.01 -0.17
CA ALA A 523 -24.82 -2.01 -1.31
C ALA A 523 -25.75 -0.78 -1.38
N TYR A 524 -25.76 0.10 -0.38
CA TYR A 524 -26.52 1.35 -0.40
C TYR A 524 -26.15 2.25 -1.59
N ALA A 525 -24.90 2.20 -2.08
CA ALA A 525 -24.53 2.94 -3.29
C ALA A 525 -25.37 2.53 -4.51
N VAL A 526 -25.55 1.22 -4.73
CA VAL A 526 -26.39 0.69 -5.82
C VAL A 526 -27.84 1.03 -5.59
N GLN A 527 -28.35 0.80 -4.38
CA GLN A 527 -29.75 1.05 -4.07
C GLN A 527 -30.09 2.55 -4.22
N LYS A 528 -29.17 3.43 -3.81
CA LYS A 528 -29.36 4.87 -3.95
C LYS A 528 -29.35 5.30 -5.41
N ALA A 529 -28.44 4.77 -6.22
CA ALA A 529 -28.44 5.01 -7.67
C ALA A 529 -29.75 4.53 -8.32
N VAL A 530 -30.28 3.39 -7.88
CA VAL A 530 -31.57 2.85 -8.33
C VAL A 530 -32.73 3.77 -7.96
N TYR A 531 -32.79 4.28 -6.73
CA TYR A 531 -33.83 5.23 -6.31
C TYR A 531 -33.82 6.53 -7.12
N ASP A 532 -32.64 7.01 -7.49
CA ASP A 532 -32.49 8.24 -8.26
C ASP A 532 -32.64 8.00 -9.79
N ALA A 533 -32.65 6.73 -10.23
CA ALA A 533 -32.82 6.34 -11.62
C ALA A 533 -34.27 6.55 -12.11
N THR A 534 -34.40 7.05 -13.34
CA THR A 534 -35.70 7.11 -14.05
C THR A 534 -35.91 5.86 -14.91
N PRO A 535 -37.16 5.47 -15.22
CA PRO A 535 -37.42 4.32 -16.11
C PRO A 535 -36.65 4.44 -17.44
N GLY A 536 -36.00 3.34 -17.84
CA GLY A 536 -35.11 3.25 -19.00
C GLY A 536 -33.63 3.53 -18.69
N SER A 537 -33.28 3.96 -17.48
CA SER A 537 -31.90 4.23 -17.08
C SER A 537 -31.07 2.94 -16.94
N ILE A 538 -29.75 3.08 -17.13
CA ILE A 538 -28.75 2.07 -16.78
C ILE A 538 -28.01 2.53 -15.53
N VAL A 539 -28.08 1.71 -14.47
CA VAL A 539 -27.26 1.78 -13.27
C VAL A 539 -26.06 0.87 -13.50
N LYS A 540 -24.87 1.47 -13.60
CA LYS A 540 -23.61 0.76 -13.81
C LYS A 540 -22.97 0.52 -12.45
N VAL A 541 -22.54 -0.71 -12.18
CA VAL A 541 -22.04 -1.12 -10.86
C VAL A 541 -20.61 -1.65 -10.97
N ALA A 542 -19.77 -1.30 -10.00
CA ALA A 542 -18.39 -1.76 -9.88
C ALA A 542 -18.09 -2.22 -8.45
N GLY A 543 -17.21 -3.22 -8.35
CA GLY A 543 -16.71 -3.73 -7.07
C GLY A 543 -17.58 -4.80 -6.41
N TYR A 544 -17.44 -4.92 -5.09
CA TYR A 544 -18.13 -5.90 -4.26
C TYR A 544 -19.10 -5.17 -3.32
N CYS A 545 -20.38 -5.21 -3.67
CA CYS A 545 -21.44 -4.51 -2.98
C CYS A 545 -22.10 -5.43 -1.96
N ALA A 546 -21.53 -5.45 -0.75
CA ALA A 546 -22.01 -6.24 0.37
C ALA A 546 -23.05 -5.50 1.20
N GLY A 547 -23.92 -6.22 1.89
CA GLY A 547 -24.85 -5.68 2.88
C GLY A 547 -26.30 -5.61 2.41
N VAL A 548 -27.17 -5.24 3.33
CA VAL A 548 -28.62 -5.26 3.18
C VAL A 548 -29.20 -3.87 3.45
N VAL A 549 -29.93 -3.35 2.48
CA VAL A 549 -30.65 -2.07 2.51
C VAL A 549 -32.14 -2.35 2.56
N ASN A 550 -32.83 -1.95 3.62
CA ASN A 550 -34.27 -2.16 3.78
C ASN A 550 -34.76 -3.62 3.68
N GLY A 551 -33.88 -4.59 3.97
CA GLY A 551 -34.21 -6.01 3.97
C GLY A 551 -33.80 -6.79 2.72
N GLN A 552 -33.24 -6.12 1.70
CA GLN A 552 -32.56 -6.77 0.57
C GLN A 552 -31.25 -6.08 0.21
N THR A 553 -30.35 -6.71 -0.55
CA THR A 553 -29.17 -6.00 -1.08
C THR A 553 -29.57 -4.99 -2.17
N LEU A 554 -30.58 -5.34 -2.98
CA LEU A 554 -31.10 -4.50 -4.05
C LEU A 554 -32.60 -4.73 -4.27
N GLU A 555 -33.39 -3.65 -4.28
CA GLU A 555 -34.80 -3.60 -4.65
C GLU A 555 -34.98 -2.89 -6.00
N LEU A 556 -35.68 -3.55 -6.93
CA LEU A 556 -36.11 -3.00 -8.21
C LEU A 556 -37.63 -2.88 -8.25
N ASP A 557 -38.12 -1.68 -8.48
CA ASP A 557 -39.57 -1.35 -8.50
C ASP A 557 -40.02 -0.68 -9.81
N ARG A 558 -39.13 -0.61 -10.80
CA ARG A 558 -39.36 0.06 -12.09
C ARG A 558 -38.48 -0.49 -13.19
N SER A 559 -38.83 -0.15 -14.43
CA SER A 559 -38.14 -0.59 -15.65
C SER A 559 -36.75 0.04 -15.79
N ILE A 560 -35.71 -0.53 -15.17
CA ILE A 560 -34.32 -0.07 -15.27
C ILE A 560 -33.37 -1.24 -15.56
N THR A 561 -32.17 -0.92 -16.04
CA THR A 561 -31.08 -1.91 -16.17
C THR A 561 -30.07 -1.73 -15.03
N VAL A 562 -29.74 -2.79 -14.32
CA VAL A 562 -28.60 -2.83 -13.40
C VAL A 562 -27.53 -3.76 -13.99
N ARG A 563 -26.35 -3.21 -14.24
CA ARG A 563 -25.27 -3.89 -14.98
C ARG A 563 -23.94 -3.83 -14.23
N GLY A 564 -23.35 -4.99 -13.99
CA GLY A 564 -21.99 -5.11 -13.47
C GLY A 564 -20.90 -5.10 -14.55
N GLY A 565 -19.66 -5.34 -14.16
CA GLY A 565 -18.51 -5.43 -15.06
C GLY A 565 -17.72 -4.13 -15.23
N TYR A 566 -17.99 -3.10 -14.41
CA TYR A 566 -17.32 -1.80 -14.53
C TYR A 566 -16.20 -1.62 -13.50
N THR A 567 -15.37 -0.60 -13.70
CA THR A 567 -14.39 -0.12 -12.70
C THR A 567 -14.58 1.37 -12.47
N ILE A 568 -14.07 1.90 -11.35
CA ILE A 568 -14.11 3.35 -11.04
C ILE A 568 -13.35 4.21 -12.06
N THR A 569 -12.48 3.59 -12.86
CA THR A 569 -11.74 4.25 -13.95
C THR A 569 -12.34 3.97 -15.33
N ASN A 570 -13.35 3.09 -15.43
CA ASN A 570 -13.98 2.72 -16.70
C ASN A 570 -15.46 2.37 -16.53
N TRP A 571 -16.29 3.40 -16.67
CA TRP A 571 -17.76 3.30 -16.74
C TRP A 571 -18.31 3.17 -18.16
N LEU A 572 -17.45 3.14 -19.18
CA LEU A 572 -17.87 3.12 -20.58
C LEU A 572 -18.14 1.70 -21.06
N THR A 573 -17.25 0.76 -20.72
CA THR A 573 -17.32 -0.63 -21.20
C THR A 573 -17.40 -1.60 -20.03
N SER A 574 -18.34 -2.55 -20.11
CA SER A 574 -18.50 -3.62 -19.13
C SER A 574 -17.63 -4.83 -19.51
N TYR A 575 -16.81 -5.29 -18.58
CA TYR A 575 -15.89 -6.43 -18.69
C TYR A 575 -16.16 -7.48 -17.60
N PRO A 576 -17.33 -8.14 -17.59
CA PRO A 576 -17.77 -9.00 -16.47
C PRO A 576 -16.83 -10.15 -16.09
N ILE A 577 -16.03 -10.64 -17.05
CA ILE A 577 -15.09 -11.76 -16.80
C ILE A 577 -13.84 -11.26 -16.08
N THR A 578 -13.25 -10.16 -16.54
CA THR A 578 -11.99 -9.64 -15.98
C THR A 578 -12.21 -8.62 -14.86
N GLN A 579 -13.44 -8.12 -14.70
CA GLN A 579 -13.85 -7.14 -13.69
C GLN A 579 -15.19 -7.59 -13.07
N PRO A 580 -15.24 -8.73 -12.36
CA PRO A 580 -16.49 -9.23 -11.80
C PRO A 580 -17.08 -8.23 -10.80
N THR A 581 -18.41 -8.11 -10.80
CA THR A 581 -19.14 -7.27 -9.85
C THR A 581 -20.09 -8.15 -9.06
N THR A 582 -20.03 -8.05 -7.73
CA THR A 582 -20.80 -8.92 -6.83
C THR A 582 -21.77 -8.11 -6.00
N LEU A 583 -23.02 -8.58 -5.90
CA LEU A 583 -23.98 -8.18 -4.88
C LEU A 583 -24.05 -9.32 -3.85
N ASP A 584 -23.76 -9.01 -2.58
CA ASP A 584 -23.69 -9.99 -1.50
C ASP A 584 -24.58 -9.60 -0.32
N ALA A 585 -25.56 -10.44 0.01
CA ALA A 585 -26.40 -10.25 1.19
C ALA A 585 -25.74 -10.73 2.50
N GLU A 586 -24.49 -11.19 2.45
CA GLU A 586 -23.63 -11.52 3.60
C GLU A 586 -24.21 -12.57 4.56
N LYS A 587 -25.09 -13.46 4.06
CA LYS A 587 -25.82 -14.42 4.90
C LYS A 587 -26.70 -13.75 5.96
N GLN A 588 -27.04 -12.47 5.77
CA GLN A 588 -28.08 -11.81 6.54
C GLN A 588 -29.46 -12.30 6.06
N GLN A 589 -30.49 -12.18 6.92
CA GLN A 589 -31.85 -12.60 6.56
C GLN A 589 -32.47 -11.66 5.52
N ALA A 590 -32.14 -11.87 4.25
CA ALA A 590 -32.44 -10.99 3.13
C ALA A 590 -32.38 -11.74 1.79
N GLN A 591 -33.03 -11.16 0.76
CA GLN A 591 -32.73 -11.49 -0.63
C GLN A 591 -31.57 -10.63 -1.15
N VAL A 592 -30.78 -11.16 -2.09
CA VAL A 592 -29.81 -10.34 -2.82
C VAL A 592 -30.55 -9.36 -3.72
N ILE A 593 -31.48 -9.85 -4.56
CA ILE A 593 -32.33 -8.99 -5.38
C ILE A 593 -33.82 -9.28 -5.13
N PHE A 594 -34.59 -8.24 -4.82
CA PHE A 594 -36.04 -8.25 -4.83
C PHE A 594 -36.58 -7.37 -5.97
N VAL A 595 -37.53 -7.91 -6.72
CA VAL A 595 -38.13 -7.23 -7.86
C VAL A 595 -39.64 -7.21 -7.68
N ALA A 596 -40.25 -6.02 -7.70
CA ALA A 596 -41.69 -5.85 -7.53
C ALA A 596 -42.25 -4.72 -8.41
N ASN A 597 -43.15 -5.05 -9.34
CA ASN A 597 -43.75 -4.08 -10.27
C ASN A 597 -42.72 -3.41 -11.23
N ALA A 598 -41.67 -4.13 -11.59
CA ALA A 598 -40.56 -3.62 -12.40
C ALA A 598 -40.58 -4.16 -13.84
N ASP A 599 -41.73 -4.07 -14.51
CA ASP A 599 -41.88 -4.58 -15.89
C ASP A 599 -40.85 -3.97 -16.84
N GLY A 600 -40.11 -4.83 -17.53
CA GLY A 600 -39.02 -4.46 -18.46
C GLY A 600 -37.66 -4.23 -17.79
N ALA A 601 -37.52 -4.44 -16.47
CA ALA A 601 -36.23 -4.36 -15.82
C ALA A 601 -35.26 -5.44 -16.34
N THR A 602 -33.96 -5.11 -16.31
CA THR A 602 -32.87 -6.00 -16.73
C THR A 602 -31.80 -6.07 -15.65
N VAL A 603 -31.36 -7.29 -15.32
CA VAL A 603 -30.23 -7.54 -14.40
C VAL A 603 -29.17 -8.28 -15.18
N GLU A 604 -27.96 -7.73 -15.29
CA GLU A 604 -26.95 -8.39 -16.12
C GLU A 604 -25.52 -8.21 -15.64
N ASN A 605 -24.65 -9.16 -16.00
CA ASN A 605 -23.20 -9.11 -15.71
C ASN A 605 -22.88 -9.04 -14.20
N LEU A 606 -23.66 -9.72 -13.36
CA LEU A 606 -23.56 -9.67 -11.89
C LEU A 606 -23.39 -11.05 -11.26
N ASN A 607 -22.61 -11.09 -10.19
CA ASN A 607 -22.50 -12.21 -9.27
C ASN A 607 -23.43 -11.97 -8.07
N LEU A 608 -24.35 -12.89 -7.77
CA LEU A 608 -25.37 -12.74 -6.73
C LEU A 608 -25.22 -13.83 -5.68
N THR A 609 -24.87 -13.46 -4.44
CA THR A 609 -24.52 -14.42 -3.37
C THR A 609 -24.97 -13.98 -1.98
N GLY A 610 -24.87 -14.91 -1.03
CA GLY A 610 -25.08 -14.64 0.38
C GLY A 610 -26.54 -14.45 0.79
N GLY A 611 -27.50 -14.56 -0.11
CA GLY A 611 -28.92 -14.53 0.22
C GLY A 611 -29.28 -15.62 1.22
N LEU A 612 -30.09 -15.27 2.22
CA LEU A 612 -30.52 -16.19 3.27
C LEU A 612 -31.93 -15.90 3.78
N THR A 613 -32.82 -16.89 3.79
CA THR A 613 -34.21 -16.73 4.28
C THR A 613 -34.58 -17.78 5.36
N TYR A 614 -35.34 -17.36 6.39
CA TYR A 614 -35.78 -18.15 7.56
C TYR A 614 -37.24 -17.87 7.97
N ASP A 615 -37.81 -18.73 8.83
CA ASP A 615 -39.22 -18.76 9.29
C ASP A 615 -39.74 -17.52 10.07
N ASN A 616 -38.86 -16.63 10.56
CA ASN A 616 -39.25 -15.59 11.53
C ASN A 616 -39.34 -14.16 10.97
N GLY A 617 -39.46 -13.97 9.64
CA GLY A 617 -39.44 -12.62 9.04
C GLY A 617 -40.10 -12.49 7.67
N ILE A 618 -40.09 -11.26 7.11
CA ILE A 618 -40.84 -10.79 5.93
C ILE A 618 -40.44 -11.43 4.58
N PHE A 619 -39.37 -12.24 4.55
CA PHE A 619 -38.72 -12.76 3.34
C PHE A 619 -38.65 -14.29 3.36
N TYR A 620 -39.55 -14.95 2.62
CA TYR A 620 -39.70 -16.41 2.70
C TYR A 620 -39.05 -17.17 1.54
N ARG A 621 -38.79 -16.55 0.38
CA ARG A 621 -38.45 -17.27 -0.85
C ARG A 621 -37.39 -16.55 -1.69
N GLY A 622 -36.68 -17.32 -2.52
CA GLY A 622 -35.70 -16.81 -3.50
C GLY A 622 -34.59 -15.97 -2.87
N PRO A 623 -33.73 -16.51 -1.98
CA PRO A 623 -32.70 -15.74 -1.32
C PRO A 623 -31.71 -15.09 -2.29
N GLY A 624 -31.39 -15.74 -3.42
CA GLY A 624 -30.64 -15.06 -4.47
C GLY A 624 -31.49 -14.00 -5.17
N MET A 625 -32.64 -14.38 -5.70
CA MET A 625 -33.56 -13.46 -6.38
C MET A 625 -35.03 -13.80 -6.10
N TYR A 626 -35.85 -12.80 -5.77
CA TYR A 626 -37.30 -12.93 -5.67
C TYR A 626 -38.00 -12.00 -6.66
N ILE A 627 -38.73 -12.58 -7.62
CA ILE A 627 -39.41 -11.85 -8.68
C ILE A 627 -40.91 -11.86 -8.45
N ASP A 628 -41.49 -10.68 -8.27
CA ASP A 628 -42.92 -10.49 -8.03
C ASP A 628 -43.56 -9.48 -8.98
N ASN A 629 -44.74 -9.85 -9.49
CA ASN A 629 -45.56 -9.05 -10.39
C ASN A 629 -44.75 -8.30 -11.46
N SER A 630 -43.78 -8.98 -12.10
CA SER A 630 -42.83 -8.34 -13.00
C SER A 630 -42.42 -9.25 -14.17
N ASN A 631 -42.24 -8.66 -15.34
CA ASN A 631 -41.65 -9.29 -16.51
C ASN A 631 -40.23 -8.76 -16.73
N ILE A 632 -39.20 -9.57 -16.51
CA ILE A 632 -37.79 -9.12 -16.52
C ILE A 632 -36.87 -9.99 -17.36
N THR A 633 -35.71 -9.43 -17.69
CA THR A 633 -34.60 -10.16 -18.32
C THR A 633 -33.42 -10.27 -17.36
N ILE A 634 -32.78 -11.44 -17.29
CA ILE A 634 -31.54 -11.65 -16.55
C ILE A 634 -30.51 -12.27 -17.49
N SER A 635 -29.36 -11.62 -17.65
CA SER A 635 -28.34 -12.03 -18.63
C SER A 635 -26.92 -12.07 -18.05
N ASN A 636 -26.18 -13.14 -18.36
CA ASN A 636 -24.76 -13.30 -17.98
C ASN A 636 -24.50 -13.11 -16.47
N CYS A 637 -25.42 -13.58 -15.62
CA CYS A 637 -25.25 -13.53 -14.17
C CYS A 637 -24.78 -14.88 -13.62
N VAL A 638 -24.19 -14.85 -12.42
CA VAL A 638 -23.90 -16.06 -11.63
C VAL A 638 -24.62 -15.95 -10.30
N VAL A 639 -25.61 -16.80 -10.06
CA VAL A 639 -26.37 -16.85 -8.80
C VAL A 639 -25.87 -18.02 -7.99
N PHE A 640 -25.17 -17.77 -6.90
CA PHE A 640 -24.46 -18.83 -6.18
C PHE A 640 -24.48 -18.70 -4.67
N SER A 641 -24.32 -19.85 -3.99
CA SER A 641 -24.20 -19.91 -2.53
C SER A 641 -25.34 -19.19 -1.79
N ASN A 642 -26.57 -19.24 -2.32
CA ASN A 642 -27.76 -18.73 -1.64
C ASN A 642 -28.50 -19.87 -0.93
N ALA A 643 -29.14 -19.58 0.20
CA ALA A 643 -29.75 -20.60 1.04
C ALA A 643 -31.15 -20.21 1.53
N ALA A 644 -32.16 -21.00 1.18
CA ALA A 644 -33.48 -20.92 1.80
C ALA A 644 -33.62 -22.01 2.85
N MET A 645 -33.78 -21.65 4.13
CA MET A 645 -33.83 -22.62 5.22
C MET A 645 -35.26 -23.16 5.51
N HIS A 646 -36.23 -22.90 4.63
CA HIS A 646 -37.67 -23.13 4.85
C HIS A 646 -38.27 -24.38 4.17
N HIS A 647 -39.48 -24.76 4.62
CA HIS A 647 -40.32 -25.93 4.28
C HIS A 647 -41.47 -25.60 3.29
N SER A 648 -41.34 -24.63 2.37
CA SER A 648 -42.38 -24.41 1.35
C SER A 648 -41.93 -23.63 0.10
N ILE A 649 -41.81 -24.32 -1.03
CA ILE A 649 -41.73 -23.75 -2.40
C ILE A 649 -40.63 -22.70 -2.61
N ASP A 650 -39.45 -22.86 -2.00
CA ASP A 650 -38.58 -21.69 -1.78
C ASP A 650 -37.63 -21.33 -2.93
N GLY A 651 -37.06 -22.31 -3.65
CA GLY A 651 -36.02 -22.04 -4.66
C GLY A 651 -34.78 -21.40 -4.02
N GLY A 652 -33.69 -22.15 -3.86
CA GLY A 652 -32.50 -21.64 -3.15
C GLY A 652 -31.81 -20.46 -3.86
N ALA A 653 -31.92 -20.38 -5.18
CA ALA A 653 -31.30 -19.33 -5.99
C ALA A 653 -32.31 -18.29 -6.45
N MET A 654 -33.46 -18.70 -6.98
CA MET A 654 -34.47 -17.79 -7.52
C MET A 654 -35.90 -18.29 -7.27
N TYR A 655 -36.80 -17.37 -6.91
CA TYR A 655 -38.23 -17.60 -6.85
C TYR A 655 -38.99 -16.67 -7.81
N VAL A 656 -39.94 -17.21 -8.57
CA VAL A 656 -40.77 -16.45 -9.54
C VAL A 656 -42.26 -16.57 -9.21
N SER A 657 -42.92 -15.46 -8.89
CA SER A 657 -44.35 -15.44 -8.55
C SER A 657 -45.27 -15.67 -9.75
N ASN A 658 -46.52 -16.06 -9.50
CA ASN A 658 -47.50 -16.48 -10.52
C ASN A 658 -47.85 -15.43 -11.60
N ASN A 659 -47.61 -14.14 -11.35
CA ASN A 659 -47.85 -13.05 -12.30
C ASN A 659 -46.55 -12.52 -12.92
N SER A 660 -45.46 -13.29 -12.84
CA SER A 660 -44.14 -12.87 -13.30
C SER A 660 -43.65 -13.74 -14.46
N THR A 661 -42.91 -13.11 -15.39
CA THR A 661 -42.22 -13.79 -16.48
C THR A 661 -40.73 -13.45 -16.44
N VAL A 662 -39.85 -14.45 -16.49
CA VAL A 662 -38.40 -14.25 -16.49
C VAL A 662 -37.77 -14.83 -17.74
N PHE A 663 -36.98 -14.03 -18.44
CA PHE A 663 -36.12 -14.48 -19.54
C PHE A 663 -34.67 -14.56 -19.06
N LEU A 664 -34.11 -15.77 -19.02
CA LEU A 664 -32.73 -16.05 -18.62
C LEU A 664 -31.86 -16.25 -19.85
N PHE A 665 -30.74 -15.53 -19.94
CA PHE A 665 -29.74 -15.71 -20.98
C PHE A 665 -28.35 -15.94 -20.39
N ASN A 666 -27.74 -17.10 -20.63
CA ASN A 666 -26.38 -17.42 -20.14
C ASN A 666 -26.18 -17.17 -18.64
N THR A 667 -27.16 -17.52 -17.81
CA THR A 667 -27.10 -17.31 -16.35
C THR A 667 -26.81 -18.63 -15.64
N ASP A 668 -25.79 -18.64 -14.79
CA ASP A 668 -25.35 -19.81 -14.04
C ASP A 668 -25.96 -19.83 -12.64
N PHE A 669 -26.38 -21.01 -12.18
CA PHE A 669 -26.92 -21.25 -10.85
C PHE A 669 -26.08 -22.31 -10.13
N LEU A 670 -25.30 -21.92 -9.13
CA LEU A 670 -24.24 -22.75 -8.54
C LEU A 670 -24.37 -22.88 -7.00
N ASN A 671 -24.30 -24.10 -6.45
CA ASN A 671 -24.21 -24.32 -5.00
C ASN A 671 -25.32 -23.66 -4.15
N ASN A 672 -26.51 -23.47 -4.72
CA ASN A 672 -27.62 -22.91 -3.96
C ASN A 672 -28.40 -24.03 -3.25
N SER A 673 -28.97 -23.72 -2.09
CA SER A 673 -29.66 -24.70 -1.25
C SER A 673 -31.06 -24.23 -0.86
N ALA A 674 -31.99 -25.18 -0.78
CA ALA A 674 -33.34 -24.94 -0.26
C ALA A 674 -33.74 -26.03 0.73
N GLY A 675 -34.62 -25.73 1.68
CA GLY A 675 -35.24 -26.80 2.47
C GLY A 675 -36.15 -27.70 1.62
N GLU A 676 -36.88 -27.13 0.65
CA GLU A 676 -37.81 -27.88 -0.22
C GLU A 676 -37.77 -27.47 -1.72
N ASN A 677 -38.30 -28.35 -2.59
CA ASN A 677 -38.60 -28.19 -4.03
C ASN A 677 -37.40 -28.07 -5.00
N GLY A 678 -36.30 -27.42 -4.63
CA GLY A 678 -35.06 -27.38 -5.42
C GLY A 678 -34.16 -26.20 -5.08
N GLY A 679 -32.84 -26.42 -5.05
CA GLY A 679 -31.87 -25.39 -4.70
C GLY A 679 -31.71 -24.28 -5.74
N ALA A 680 -32.12 -24.48 -6.99
CA ALA A 680 -31.96 -23.49 -8.06
C ALA A 680 -33.18 -22.57 -8.21
N ILE A 681 -34.07 -22.86 -9.15
CA ILE A 681 -35.25 -22.04 -9.47
C ILE A 681 -36.52 -22.73 -8.96
N SER A 682 -37.39 -21.96 -8.31
CA SER A 682 -38.74 -22.37 -7.90
C SER A 682 -39.74 -21.26 -8.27
N GLY A 683 -41.03 -21.57 -8.32
CA GLY A 683 -42.03 -20.56 -8.62
C GLY A 683 -43.31 -21.08 -9.25
N GLU A 684 -44.24 -20.15 -9.40
CA GLU A 684 -45.52 -20.35 -10.11
C GLU A 684 -45.60 -19.56 -11.42
N GLY A 685 -44.67 -18.62 -11.65
CA GLY A 685 -44.58 -17.85 -12.88
C GLY A 685 -43.86 -18.58 -14.02
N ASP A 686 -43.78 -17.92 -15.18
CA ASP A 686 -43.18 -18.49 -16.38
C ASP A 686 -41.68 -18.12 -16.47
N VAL A 687 -40.82 -19.09 -16.78
CA VAL A 687 -39.38 -18.90 -16.92
C VAL A 687 -38.91 -19.49 -18.25
N THR A 688 -38.27 -18.66 -19.08
CA THR A 688 -37.63 -19.08 -20.33
C THR A 688 -36.12 -19.06 -20.16
N ILE A 689 -35.43 -20.14 -20.51
CA ILE A 689 -33.98 -20.28 -20.32
C ILE A 689 -33.30 -20.46 -21.68
N GLN A 690 -32.30 -19.62 -21.95
CA GLN A 690 -31.44 -19.71 -23.12
C GLN A 690 -29.97 -19.67 -22.68
N GLY A 691 -29.36 -20.84 -22.52
CA GLY A 691 -27.97 -20.98 -22.05
C GLY A 691 -27.81 -20.84 -20.54
N GLY A 692 -26.60 -21.09 -20.04
CA GLY A 692 -26.27 -21.15 -18.61
C GLY A 692 -26.19 -22.58 -18.06
N SER A 693 -25.77 -22.71 -16.81
CA SER A 693 -25.52 -23.99 -16.13
C SER A 693 -26.22 -24.07 -14.76
N PHE A 694 -26.56 -25.29 -14.35
CA PHE A 694 -27.16 -25.57 -13.05
C PHE A 694 -26.31 -26.64 -12.35
N MET A 695 -25.42 -26.23 -11.44
CA MET A 695 -24.47 -27.13 -10.82
C MET A 695 -24.56 -27.11 -9.30
N ALA A 696 -24.54 -28.30 -8.68
CA ALA A 696 -24.47 -28.49 -7.23
C ALA A 696 -25.57 -27.77 -6.41
N ASN A 697 -26.72 -27.49 -7.02
CA ASN A 697 -27.88 -26.97 -6.29
C ASN A 697 -28.58 -28.12 -5.55
N SER A 698 -28.94 -27.91 -4.28
CA SER A 698 -29.41 -28.97 -3.38
C SER A 698 -30.73 -28.64 -2.69
N SER A 699 -31.48 -29.67 -2.28
CA SER A 699 -32.64 -29.51 -1.40
C SER A 699 -32.71 -30.60 -0.34
N SER A 700 -33.08 -30.26 0.90
CA SER A 700 -33.07 -31.21 2.03
C SER A 700 -34.32 -32.11 2.12
N GLN A 701 -35.46 -31.72 1.54
CA GLN A 701 -36.66 -32.57 1.46
C GLN A 701 -37.20 -32.69 0.03
N SER A 702 -37.33 -33.93 -0.46
CA SER A 702 -37.86 -34.25 -1.79
C SER A 702 -39.30 -34.77 -1.73
N PHE A 703 -40.28 -33.91 -1.46
CA PHE A 703 -41.68 -34.25 -1.69
C PHE A 703 -42.07 -33.97 -3.16
N TYR A 704 -42.31 -35.04 -3.92
CA TYR A 704 -42.99 -35.06 -5.23
C TYR A 704 -42.41 -34.20 -6.38
N ARG A 705 -41.54 -34.82 -7.19
CA ARG A 705 -41.35 -34.60 -8.66
C ARG A 705 -41.53 -33.16 -9.21
N ARG A 706 -40.65 -32.18 -8.94
CA ARG A 706 -40.73 -30.87 -9.63
C ARG A 706 -39.40 -30.12 -9.84
N ASN A 707 -38.32 -30.78 -10.25
CA ASN A 707 -37.07 -30.06 -10.59
C ASN A 707 -37.16 -29.15 -11.82
N LEU A 708 -38.21 -29.28 -12.66
CA LEU A 708 -38.53 -28.34 -13.74
C LEU A 708 -40.03 -28.38 -14.03
N ARG A 709 -40.77 -27.29 -13.81
CA ARG A 709 -42.15 -27.12 -14.31
C ARG A 709 -42.12 -26.08 -15.43
N ARG A 710 -42.53 -26.52 -16.64
CA ARG A 710 -42.63 -25.77 -17.91
C ARG A 710 -41.29 -25.26 -18.50
N LEU A 711 -40.67 -26.14 -19.29
CA LEU A 711 -39.93 -25.74 -20.48
C LEU A 711 -40.94 -25.69 -21.64
N LEU A 712 -41.11 -24.54 -22.28
CA LEU A 712 -41.66 -24.44 -23.63
C LEU A 712 -40.52 -24.08 -24.59
#